data_AF-A0A7R5L868-F1
#
_entry.id   AF-A0A7R5L868-F1
#
_cell.length_a   1.000
_cell.length_b   1.000
_cell.length_c   1.000
_cell.angle_alpha   90.00
_cell.angle_beta   90.00
_cell.angle_gamma   90.00
#
_symmetry.space_group_name_H-M   'P 1'
#
loop_
_entity.id
_entity.type
_entity.pdbx_description
1 polymer ?
#
loop_
_entity_poly.entity_id
_entity_poly.type
_entity_poly.pdbx_seq_one_letter_code
_entity_poly.pdbx_strand_id
1 'polypeptide(L)'
;MGAVTGQDNQPSSTGLEDDGNGNSRSQPPQRRDLNGWRVSGQPWEQTKPKTKPITSGSDKGTQVTVEIHSEDTPLKPIRILSLEKGSQRLPGLRGHNNKGFQGTEAPRPPGAKDLHAYPWDKSSLKSMPVDLQQFKKLDDYALKVNIKSSVEDLVKALLKQARTELEKVRAIWMWICHHIEYDVVGYHNKSQLSSKAEDVLQMGKSICEGYAELFEQMCSIAGVQCKKLSGHAKGHGYKIGQTFTGNSDHAWNAVYIEGRWHLLDSTWGSGSVDDSFTTFTRRYNEFYFLTHPALFINNHFPDNSNWQLLKPTLTLKEFENNMLHSSNFYTLGLLASHPETPIIQTVNGKASVSVDCRSGTLFTFKLKGTDEHGLMTLKKHGMKLDIYPQETGRHKLEIFAKPSKAEASDGVYSCVLEYVVECESVDEAARFPKDLHQPVGPSWFSERQGFLRPSHREPTIHTNDGRCSLTFTLGKDISVLSSLHADGSGLAEDMGRRHIMQIRRGNQIELKVHLPHAGNFVLKIYSKKRSDPGNYDYIFNYLITCLNTEVKWPAFPQSYSKWMEDYEILEPLSGLLPANRNVQFKLKMHGIAKVLVQAENTYPLTHNRGCWEGTCNTSGCREVFVMVHENANHSFYSHVLKYEVETQ
;
A
#
# COMPACT_ATOMS: atom_id res chain seq x y z
N MET A 1 -24.60 -5.84 -57.36
CA MET A 1 -23.57 -6.24 -58.34
C MET A 1 -22.34 -5.38 -58.06
N GLY A 2 -21.12 -5.90 -57.94
CA GLY A 2 -20.69 -7.31 -57.90
C GLY A 2 -19.35 -7.42 -57.17
N ALA A 3 -19.08 -8.57 -56.56
CA ALA A 3 -17.80 -8.85 -55.92
C ALA A 3 -16.74 -9.29 -56.94
N VAL A 4 -15.46 -9.19 -56.59
CA VAL A 4 -14.35 -9.85 -57.31
C VAL A 4 -13.48 -10.60 -56.32
N THR A 5 -13.19 -11.85 -56.66
CA THR A 5 -12.42 -12.84 -55.91
C THR A 5 -11.03 -13.06 -56.52
N GLY A 6 -10.07 -13.51 -55.71
CA GLY A 6 -8.78 -14.08 -56.11
C GLY A 6 -8.04 -14.52 -54.85
N GLN A 7 -8.07 -15.78 -54.41
CA GLN A 7 -7.65 -17.06 -55.03
C GLN A 7 -6.13 -17.28 -54.95
N ASP A 8 -5.78 -18.40 -54.30
CA ASP A 8 -4.43 -18.79 -53.88
C ASP A 8 -3.47 -19.14 -55.03
N ASN A 9 -2.17 -19.14 -54.72
CA ASN A 9 -1.24 -20.09 -55.34
C ASN A 9 -0.05 -20.41 -54.42
N GLN A 10 0.27 -21.71 -54.28
CA GLN A 10 1.52 -22.20 -53.71
C GLN A 10 2.69 -22.01 -54.70
N PRO A 11 3.92 -22.31 -54.26
CA PRO A 11 4.75 -23.22 -55.05
C PRO A 11 5.19 -24.46 -54.27
N SER A 12 5.35 -25.55 -55.01
CA SER A 12 5.83 -26.86 -54.56
C SER A 12 7.35 -27.01 -54.71
N SER A 13 7.95 -27.90 -53.92
CA SER A 13 9.31 -28.43 -54.14
C SER A 13 9.34 -29.93 -53.86
N THR A 14 9.94 -30.72 -54.76
CA THR A 14 9.88 -32.20 -54.76
C THR A 14 11.27 -32.85 -54.79
N GLY A 15 11.45 -33.93 -54.02
CA GLY A 15 12.54 -34.90 -54.13
C GLY A 15 13.78 -34.62 -53.26
N LEU A 16 14.53 -35.62 -52.79
CA LEU A 16 14.38 -37.10 -52.89
C LEU A 16 15.31 -37.79 -51.85
N GLU A 17 15.29 -39.13 -51.80
CA GLU A 17 16.29 -40.03 -51.16
C GLU A 17 16.30 -40.21 -49.62
N ASP A 18 15.38 -41.09 -49.19
CA ASP A 18 15.63 -42.37 -48.48
C ASP A 18 17.04 -42.67 -47.90
N ASP A 19 17.08 -43.00 -46.60
CA ASP A 19 17.92 -44.09 -46.07
C ASP A 19 17.39 -44.53 -44.68
N GLY A 20 17.19 -45.84 -44.47
CA GLY A 20 16.36 -46.36 -43.38
C GLY A 20 17.03 -47.27 -42.35
N ASN A 21 16.58 -47.18 -41.09
CA ASN A 21 16.51 -48.29 -40.11
C ASN A 21 15.59 -47.82 -38.95
N GLY A 22 14.53 -48.52 -38.54
CA GLY A 22 14.60 -49.78 -37.79
C GLY A 22 14.82 -49.48 -36.28
N ASN A 23 13.95 -49.81 -35.31
CA ASN A 23 12.80 -50.72 -35.37
C ASN A 23 11.78 -50.50 -34.21
N SER A 24 10.51 -50.81 -34.50
CA SER A 24 9.48 -51.44 -33.64
C SER A 24 8.82 -50.77 -32.41
N ARG A 25 7.48 -50.78 -32.45
CA ARG A 25 6.51 -50.48 -31.36
C ARG A 25 6.39 -51.63 -30.34
N SER A 26 5.89 -51.36 -29.13
CA SER A 26 4.69 -52.00 -28.58
C SER A 26 4.14 -51.27 -27.33
N GLN A 27 2.85 -51.47 -27.04
CA GLN A 27 2.05 -50.73 -26.04
C GLN A 27 1.74 -51.61 -24.77
N PRO A 28 1.06 -51.09 -23.71
CA PRO A 28 1.11 -51.64 -22.35
C PRO A 28 0.12 -52.78 -22.09
N PRO A 29 0.15 -53.38 -20.88
CA PRO A 29 -0.92 -53.14 -19.89
C PRO A 29 -0.37 -53.10 -18.42
N GLN A 30 -1.10 -53.09 -17.29
CA GLN A 30 -2.53 -53.28 -16.99
C GLN A 30 -2.89 -52.67 -15.60
N ARG A 31 -4.19 -52.38 -15.35
CA ARG A 31 -4.74 -52.05 -14.02
C ARG A 31 -4.89 -53.30 -13.13
N ARG A 32 -4.97 -53.09 -11.80
CA ARG A 32 -5.79 -53.95 -10.90
C ARG A 32 -6.51 -53.13 -9.81
N ASP A 33 -7.82 -53.04 -9.98
CA ASP A 33 -8.87 -52.87 -8.96
C ASP A 33 -9.02 -54.23 -8.18
N LEU A 34 -9.72 -54.44 -7.05
CA LEU A 34 -10.70 -53.69 -6.23
C LEU A 34 -10.76 -54.32 -4.79
N ASN A 35 -11.90 -54.22 -4.08
CA ASN A 35 -12.30 -54.79 -2.76
C ASN A 35 -11.65 -54.16 -1.49
N GLY A 36 -12.35 -53.56 -0.51
CA GLY A 36 -13.78 -53.28 -0.33
C GLY A 36 -14.44 -54.10 0.79
N TRP A 37 -15.06 -53.43 1.78
CA TRP A 37 -16.18 -53.89 2.64
C TRP A 37 -16.80 -52.70 3.41
N ARG A 38 -18.04 -52.82 3.92
CA ARG A 38 -18.89 -51.69 4.37
C ARG A 38 -19.39 -51.79 5.83
N VAL A 39 -19.40 -50.63 6.49
CA VAL A 39 -20.45 -50.07 7.39
C VAL A 39 -20.81 -50.77 8.71
N SER A 40 -20.34 -50.17 9.82
CA SER A 40 -21.09 -49.70 11.02
C SER A 40 -20.14 -48.81 11.87
N GLY A 41 -20.53 -47.95 12.81
CA GLY A 41 -21.85 -47.49 13.29
C GLY A 41 -21.73 -46.19 14.13
N GLN A 42 -22.79 -45.78 14.84
CA GLN A 42 -22.84 -44.66 15.82
C GLN A 42 -23.36 -45.17 17.19
N PRO A 43 -23.33 -44.38 18.31
CA PRO A 43 -22.52 -43.19 18.67
C PRO A 43 -21.94 -43.24 20.12
N TRP A 44 -21.07 -42.30 20.49
CA TRP A 44 -20.94 -41.70 21.85
C TRP A 44 -20.03 -40.46 21.74
N GLU A 45 -20.34 -39.25 22.21
CA GLU A 45 -20.68 -38.70 23.55
C GLU A 45 -19.47 -38.01 24.23
N GLN A 46 -19.73 -36.85 24.87
CA GLN A 46 -18.70 -35.91 25.31
C GLN A 46 -18.06 -36.31 26.64
N THR A 47 -16.72 -36.28 26.74
CA THR A 47 -16.04 -36.02 28.02
C THR A 47 -14.72 -35.27 27.84
N LYS A 48 -14.48 -34.25 28.69
CA LYS A 48 -13.14 -33.75 29.02
C LYS A 48 -12.59 -34.57 30.19
N PRO A 49 -11.27 -34.74 30.30
CA PRO A 49 -10.63 -34.28 31.54
C PRO A 49 -9.29 -33.57 31.35
N LYS A 50 -8.72 -33.11 32.47
CA LYS A 50 -7.53 -32.25 32.59
C LYS A 50 -6.23 -33.05 32.83
N THR A 51 -5.11 -32.32 32.72
CA THR A 51 -3.83 -32.46 33.46
C THR A 51 -2.85 -33.63 33.16
N LYS A 52 -1.74 -33.25 32.47
CA LYS A 52 -0.29 -33.50 32.71
C LYS A 52 0.15 -34.39 33.91
N PRO A 53 1.43 -34.87 33.94
CA PRO A 53 2.34 -35.27 32.83
C PRO A 53 3.14 -36.58 33.13
N ILE A 54 3.79 -37.18 32.12
CA ILE A 54 4.88 -38.17 32.32
C ILE A 54 6.06 -37.83 31.37
N THR A 55 7.29 -38.00 31.85
CA THR A 55 8.55 -37.58 31.21
C THR A 55 9.45 -38.75 30.79
N SER A 56 9.89 -38.73 29.53
CA SER A 56 11.14 -39.31 28.99
C SER A 56 11.31 -38.66 27.61
N GLY A 57 12.31 -37.81 27.32
CA GLY A 57 13.73 -38.15 27.20
C GLY A 57 13.97 -38.76 25.81
N SER A 58 14.77 -38.21 24.89
CA SER A 58 15.62 -37.01 24.89
C SER A 58 15.94 -36.61 23.45
N ASP A 59 16.13 -35.32 23.12
CA ASP A 59 17.18 -34.95 22.16
C ASP A 59 17.62 -33.48 22.23
N LYS A 60 18.81 -33.18 21.68
CA LYS A 60 19.56 -31.95 21.92
C LYS A 60 19.01 -30.72 21.17
N GLY A 61 18.73 -29.64 21.88
CA GLY A 61 18.46 -28.31 21.31
C GLY A 61 19.13 -27.20 22.13
N THR A 62 19.89 -26.33 21.46
CA THR A 62 20.63 -25.24 22.10
C THR A 62 19.68 -24.17 22.60
N GLN A 63 19.65 -23.92 23.92
CA GLN A 63 18.84 -22.85 24.51
C GLN A 63 19.43 -21.47 24.19
N VAL A 64 18.56 -20.57 23.70
CA VAL A 64 18.73 -19.12 23.85
C VAL A 64 17.80 -18.68 24.98
N THR A 65 18.35 -18.23 26.09
CA THR A 65 17.59 -17.66 27.20
C THR A 65 17.07 -16.27 26.82
N VAL A 66 15.75 -16.11 26.81
CA VAL A 66 15.08 -14.80 26.72
C VAL A 66 14.51 -14.48 28.10
N GLU A 67 15.10 -13.49 28.78
CA GLU A 67 14.48 -12.91 29.96
C GLU A 67 13.35 -11.98 29.53
N ILE A 68 12.10 -12.41 29.77
CA ILE A 68 10.91 -11.60 29.54
C ILE A 68 10.60 -10.86 30.84
N HIS A 69 10.80 -9.54 30.86
CA HIS A 69 10.22 -8.69 31.90
C HIS A 69 8.77 -8.36 31.55
N SER A 70 7.88 -8.56 32.53
CA SER A 70 6.45 -8.25 32.41
C SER A 70 6.24 -6.74 32.29
N GLU A 71 5.45 -6.31 31.30
CA GLU A 71 4.85 -4.97 31.33
C GLU A 71 3.84 -4.91 32.48
N ASP A 72 4.12 -4.08 33.48
CA ASP A 72 3.11 -3.30 34.25
C ASP A 72 3.82 -2.48 35.36
N THR A 73 4.33 -1.30 35.02
CA THR A 73 4.69 -0.27 36.03
C THR A 73 4.60 1.12 35.39
N PRO A 74 3.88 2.09 35.98
CA PRO A 74 3.74 3.42 35.39
C PRO A 74 5.06 4.20 35.41
N LEU A 75 5.42 4.76 34.26
CA LEU A 75 6.61 5.58 34.07
C LEU A 75 6.58 6.83 34.99
N LYS A 76 7.50 6.90 35.94
CA LYS A 76 7.76 8.14 36.70
C LYS A 76 8.47 9.16 35.80
N PRO A 77 8.17 10.47 35.92
CA PRO A 77 8.83 11.49 35.11
C PRO A 77 10.33 11.54 35.41
N ILE A 78 11.14 11.53 34.36
CA ILE A 78 12.59 11.69 34.46
C ILE A 78 12.88 13.08 35.01
N ARG A 79 13.52 13.15 36.18
CA ARG A 79 13.98 14.42 36.75
C ARG A 79 15.00 15.06 35.81
N ILE A 80 14.72 16.28 35.37
CA ILE A 80 15.73 17.17 34.79
C ILE A 80 16.78 17.41 35.89
N LEU A 81 17.98 16.85 35.72
CA LEU A 81 19.11 17.14 36.59
C LEU A 81 19.64 18.53 36.22
N SER A 82 19.32 19.51 37.08
CA SER A 82 20.00 20.79 37.10
C SER A 82 21.49 20.58 37.40
N LEU A 83 22.36 20.94 36.47
CA LEU A 83 23.80 20.91 36.65
C LEU A 83 24.23 21.99 37.65
N GLU A 84 24.46 21.59 38.90
CA GLU A 84 25.21 22.38 39.87
C GLU A 84 26.67 22.53 39.42
N LYS A 85 27.32 23.61 39.88
CA LYS A 85 28.71 23.96 39.54
C LYS A 85 29.73 23.00 40.19
N GLY A 86 29.93 21.83 39.60
CA GLY A 86 31.03 20.90 39.94
C GLY A 86 32.28 21.16 39.09
N SER A 87 33.28 21.86 39.64
CA SER A 87 34.56 22.11 38.96
C SER A 87 35.48 20.89 39.01
N GLN A 88 35.47 20.05 37.97
CA GLN A 88 36.56 19.14 37.65
C GLN A 88 37.10 19.44 36.25
N ARG A 89 38.40 19.76 36.18
CA ARG A 89 39.07 20.18 34.94
C ARG A 89 39.33 18.97 34.03
N LEU A 90 38.62 18.89 32.91
CA LEU A 90 39.08 18.16 31.73
C LEU A 90 40.13 18.99 30.97
N PRO A 91 41.16 18.38 30.34
CA PRO A 91 42.17 19.12 29.57
C PRO A 91 41.54 19.88 28.39
N GLY A 92 42.01 21.10 28.14
CA GLY A 92 41.31 22.05 27.29
C GLY A 92 41.31 21.72 25.80
N LEU A 93 40.13 21.43 25.25
CA LEU A 93 39.84 21.51 23.82
C LEU A 93 39.73 22.99 23.38
N ARG A 94 40.89 23.63 23.16
CA ARG A 94 40.99 24.88 22.41
C ARG A 94 41.96 24.70 21.25
N GLY A 95 41.45 24.86 20.02
CA GLY A 95 42.27 25.00 18.81
C GLY A 95 42.54 23.70 18.06
N HIS A 96 41.50 23.07 17.49
CA HIS A 96 41.72 22.27 16.28
C HIS A 96 42.07 23.22 15.13
N ASN A 97 43.38 23.40 14.90
CA ASN A 97 43.87 24.06 13.71
C ASN A 97 43.40 23.27 12.47
N ASN A 98 42.88 23.95 11.45
CA ASN A 98 42.54 23.37 10.15
C ASN A 98 43.80 23.04 9.31
N LYS A 99 44.80 22.39 9.93
CA LYS A 99 45.77 21.58 9.22
C LYS A 99 45.07 20.24 8.97
N GLY A 100 44.89 19.86 7.71
CA GLY A 100 44.33 18.55 7.34
C GLY A 100 45.21 17.39 7.84
N PHE A 101 44.86 16.16 7.50
CA PHE A 101 45.69 15.00 7.84
C PHE A 101 47.09 15.11 7.19
N GLN A 102 48.05 15.65 7.94
CA GLN A 102 49.49 15.60 7.61
C GLN A 102 50.15 14.30 8.10
N GLY A 103 49.40 13.45 8.81
CA GLY A 103 49.85 12.12 9.22
C GLY A 103 49.57 11.09 8.14
N THR A 104 50.57 10.28 7.80
CA THR A 104 50.50 9.17 6.82
C THR A 104 49.74 7.94 7.32
N GLU A 105 48.89 8.07 8.34
CA GLU A 105 48.12 6.96 8.90
C GLU A 105 46.84 6.76 8.08
N ALA A 106 46.73 5.59 7.45
CA ALA A 106 45.55 5.18 6.71
C ALA A 106 44.31 5.08 7.64
N PRO A 107 43.09 5.35 7.14
CA PRO A 107 41.86 5.20 7.92
C PRO A 107 41.76 3.83 8.59
N ARG A 108 41.47 3.79 9.89
CA ARG A 108 41.41 2.51 10.62
C ARG A 108 40.28 1.62 10.10
N PRO A 109 40.46 0.30 9.95
CA PRO A 109 39.35 -0.59 9.63
C PRO A 109 38.30 -0.60 10.77
N PRO A 110 37.03 -1.00 10.49
CA PRO A 110 36.04 -1.22 11.52
C PRO A 110 36.48 -2.34 12.46
N GLY A 111 36.40 -2.08 13.77
CA GLY A 111 36.66 -3.06 14.81
C GLY A 111 35.37 -3.61 15.40
N ALA A 112 35.49 -4.59 16.30
CA ALA A 112 34.33 -5.26 16.91
C ALA A 112 33.33 -4.33 17.61
N LYS A 113 33.77 -3.15 18.09
CA LYS A 113 32.90 -2.12 18.68
C LYS A 113 32.03 -1.41 17.64
N ASP A 114 32.57 -1.16 16.44
CA ASP A 114 31.86 -0.42 15.39
C ASP A 114 30.68 -1.26 14.83
N LEU A 115 30.85 -2.59 14.75
CA LEU A 115 29.78 -3.53 14.33
C LEU A 115 28.58 -3.62 15.29
N HIS A 116 28.72 -3.13 16.53
CA HIS A 116 27.67 -3.10 17.54
C HIS A 116 27.13 -1.68 17.81
N ALA A 117 27.61 -0.67 17.10
CA ALA A 117 27.35 0.74 17.40
C ALA A 117 25.96 1.25 16.96
N TYR A 118 25.19 0.43 16.25
CA TYR A 118 23.97 0.81 15.53
C TYR A 118 22.79 -0.14 15.82
N PRO A 119 22.20 -0.08 17.03
CA PRO A 119 20.99 -0.83 17.36
C PRO A 119 19.81 -0.33 16.51
N TRP A 120 19.18 -1.24 15.76
CA TRP A 120 18.05 -0.90 14.88
C TRP A 120 16.71 -0.95 15.62
N ASP A 121 16.37 0.14 16.30
CA ASP A 121 15.09 0.35 16.99
C ASP A 121 13.96 0.88 16.08
N LYS A 122 14.27 1.08 14.79
CA LYS A 122 13.41 1.74 13.79
C LYS A 122 13.05 3.19 14.14
N SER A 123 13.69 3.89 15.08
CA SER A 123 13.31 5.26 15.43
C SER A 123 13.76 6.29 14.39
N SER A 124 15.03 6.24 13.99
CA SER A 124 15.74 7.21 13.13
C SER A 124 16.13 6.60 11.78
N LEU A 125 16.12 7.38 10.69
CA LEU A 125 16.73 6.94 9.41
C LEU A 125 18.26 7.13 9.39
N LYS A 126 18.81 7.81 10.40
CA LYS A 126 20.20 8.25 10.50
C LYS A 126 20.94 7.47 11.59
N SER A 127 22.20 7.18 11.31
CA SER A 127 23.15 6.51 12.22
C SER A 127 23.56 7.37 13.44
N MET A 128 23.29 8.68 13.40
CA MET A 128 23.39 9.60 14.54
C MET A 128 22.28 10.65 14.46
N PRO A 129 21.98 11.38 15.56
CA PRO A 129 21.06 12.51 15.51
C PRO A 129 21.52 13.59 14.52
N VAL A 130 20.63 13.98 13.62
CA VAL A 130 20.86 15.03 12.60
C VAL A 130 19.65 15.95 12.61
N ASP A 131 19.85 17.23 12.93
CA ASP A 131 18.82 18.27 12.85
C ASP A 131 19.11 19.21 11.66
N LEU A 132 18.35 19.04 10.59
CA LEU A 132 18.52 19.80 9.35
C LEU A 132 18.25 21.31 9.54
N GLN A 133 17.48 21.72 10.56
CA GLN A 133 17.25 23.14 10.82
C GLN A 133 18.51 23.83 11.35
N GLN A 134 19.37 23.11 12.08
CA GLN A 134 20.65 23.62 12.55
C GLN A 134 21.64 23.79 11.37
N PHE A 135 21.62 22.87 10.41
CA PHE A 135 22.48 22.94 9.23
C PHE A 135 22.04 23.97 8.18
N LYS A 136 20.79 24.46 8.19
CA LYS A 136 20.26 25.35 7.14
C LYS A 136 21.22 26.49 6.74
N LYS A 137 21.84 27.20 7.69
CA LYS A 137 22.78 28.30 7.39
C LYS A 137 24.09 27.84 6.76
N LEU A 138 24.56 26.64 7.12
CA LEU A 138 25.76 26.02 6.59
C LEU A 138 25.50 25.47 5.19
N ASP A 139 24.34 24.85 4.97
CA ASP A 139 23.86 24.39 3.67
C ASP A 139 23.70 25.59 2.72
N ASP A 140 22.96 26.63 3.13
CA ASP A 140 22.79 27.90 2.40
C ASP A 140 24.12 28.62 2.05
N TYR A 141 25.21 28.30 2.78
CA TYR A 141 26.56 28.78 2.52
C TYR A 141 27.32 27.87 1.55
N ALA A 142 27.36 26.56 1.82
CA ALA A 142 28.03 25.56 0.99
C ALA A 142 27.52 25.57 -0.46
N LEU A 143 26.20 25.72 -0.64
CA LEU A 143 25.55 25.86 -1.94
C LEU A 143 26.02 27.07 -2.78
N LYS A 144 26.70 28.05 -2.17
CA LYS A 144 27.18 29.27 -2.83
C LYS A 144 28.70 29.30 -3.03
N VAL A 145 29.43 28.34 -2.50
CA VAL A 145 30.89 28.28 -2.67
C VAL A 145 31.19 27.79 -4.08
N ASN A 146 31.69 28.67 -4.95
CA ASN A 146 32.07 28.32 -6.31
C ASN A 146 33.60 28.50 -6.48
N ILE A 147 34.36 27.45 -6.15
CA ILE A 147 35.80 27.38 -6.32
C ILE A 147 36.10 26.10 -7.10
N LYS A 148 36.86 26.24 -8.20
CA LYS A 148 37.31 25.12 -9.06
C LYS A 148 38.83 25.07 -9.29
N SER A 149 39.59 25.92 -8.59
CA SER A 149 41.04 26.06 -8.78
C SER A 149 41.85 24.90 -8.20
N SER A 150 41.45 24.42 -7.01
CA SER A 150 42.05 23.29 -6.31
C SER A 150 41.04 22.71 -5.31
N VAL A 151 41.18 21.43 -4.98
CA VAL A 151 40.34 20.78 -3.96
C VAL A 151 40.63 21.40 -2.59
N GLU A 152 41.88 21.76 -2.31
CA GLU A 152 42.33 22.39 -1.07
C GLU A 152 41.68 23.75 -0.85
N ASP A 153 41.58 24.61 -1.86
CA ASP A 153 41.00 25.95 -1.71
C ASP A 153 39.48 25.91 -1.59
N LEU A 154 38.83 24.98 -2.29
CA LEU A 154 37.40 24.68 -2.12
C LEU A 154 37.13 24.25 -0.67
N VAL A 155 37.87 23.27 -0.15
CA VAL A 155 37.72 22.79 1.22
C VAL A 155 37.99 23.92 2.22
N LYS A 156 39.11 24.66 2.09
CA LYS A 156 39.40 25.84 2.95
C LYS A 156 38.26 26.86 2.96
N ALA A 157 37.54 27.04 1.86
CA ALA A 157 36.38 27.93 1.81
C ALA A 157 35.15 27.34 2.52
N LEU A 158 34.78 26.09 2.24
CA LEU A 158 33.66 25.40 2.90
C LEU A 158 33.83 25.39 4.42
N LEU A 159 35.05 25.13 4.91
CA LEU A 159 35.37 25.07 6.33
C LEU A 159 35.37 26.43 7.06
N LYS A 160 35.12 27.56 6.39
CA LYS A 160 35.00 28.87 7.06
C LYS A 160 33.82 28.96 8.02
N GLN A 161 32.74 28.23 7.72
CA GLN A 161 31.51 28.19 8.52
C GLN A 161 31.32 26.89 9.32
N ALA A 162 32.10 25.83 9.04
CA ALA A 162 32.05 24.57 9.77
C ALA A 162 33.05 24.54 10.94
N ARG A 163 32.64 24.01 12.10
CA ARG A 163 33.44 23.90 13.33
C ARG A 163 33.60 22.45 13.79
N THR A 164 32.54 21.66 13.79
CA THR A 164 32.52 20.24 14.20
C THR A 164 32.81 19.31 13.02
N GLU A 165 33.27 18.07 13.27
CA GLU A 165 33.46 17.06 12.22
C GLU A 165 32.19 16.86 11.37
N LEU A 166 31.02 16.82 12.02
CA LEU A 166 29.72 16.70 11.38
C LEU A 166 29.40 17.90 10.47
N GLU A 167 29.65 19.14 10.91
CA GLU A 167 29.49 20.33 10.06
C GLU A 167 30.46 20.30 8.87
N LYS A 168 31.72 19.88 9.07
CA LYS A 168 32.70 19.78 7.98
C LYS A 168 32.22 18.80 6.91
N VAL A 169 31.81 17.61 7.33
CA VAL A 169 31.23 16.56 6.49
C VAL A 169 29.94 17.02 5.80
N ARG A 170 29.06 17.74 6.51
CA ARG A 170 27.83 18.31 5.94
C ARG A 170 28.12 19.35 4.84
N ALA A 171 29.08 20.25 5.06
CA ALA A 171 29.44 21.26 4.07
C ALA A 171 30.03 20.64 2.78
N ILE A 172 30.87 19.61 2.93
CA ILE A 172 31.42 18.84 1.80
C ILE A 172 30.32 18.09 1.05
N TRP A 173 29.45 17.38 1.78
CA TRP A 173 28.27 16.69 1.23
C TRP A 173 27.37 17.62 0.42
N MET A 174 26.92 18.73 1.01
CA MET A 174 26.03 19.68 0.36
C MET A 174 26.67 20.32 -0.87
N TRP A 175 27.98 20.56 -0.85
CA TRP A 175 28.67 21.07 -2.01
C TRP A 175 28.67 20.05 -3.15
N ILE A 176 29.13 18.82 -2.90
CA ILE A 176 29.21 17.76 -3.93
C ILE A 176 27.83 17.47 -4.52
N CYS A 177 26.80 17.28 -3.67
CA CYS A 177 25.46 16.89 -4.12
C CYS A 177 24.75 17.94 -5.01
N HIS A 178 25.26 19.17 -5.05
CA HIS A 178 24.71 20.24 -5.88
C HIS A 178 25.63 20.68 -7.02
N HIS A 179 26.95 20.44 -6.94
CA HIS A 179 27.92 20.94 -7.93
C HIS A 179 28.49 19.86 -8.87
N ILE A 180 28.39 18.57 -8.52
CA ILE A 180 28.85 17.47 -9.38
C ILE A 180 27.64 16.79 -10.04
N GLU A 181 27.75 16.50 -11.34
CA GLU A 181 26.76 15.78 -12.14
C GLU A 181 27.21 14.36 -12.48
N TYR A 182 26.25 13.44 -12.68
CA TYR A 182 26.59 12.08 -13.08
C TYR A 182 26.97 12.05 -14.57
N ASP A 183 28.19 11.62 -14.88
CA ASP A 183 28.71 11.59 -16.25
C ASP A 183 28.20 10.36 -17.03
N VAL A 184 26.95 10.45 -17.48
CA VAL A 184 26.28 9.42 -18.29
C VAL A 184 27.09 9.06 -19.56
N VAL A 185 27.75 10.05 -20.18
CA VAL A 185 28.58 9.83 -21.38
C VAL A 185 29.87 9.09 -21.03
N GLY A 186 30.56 9.52 -19.96
CA GLY A 186 31.77 8.87 -19.45
C GLY A 186 31.53 7.45 -18.94
N TYR A 187 30.33 7.15 -18.42
CA TYR A 187 29.92 5.80 -18.04
C TYR A 187 29.86 4.85 -19.25
N HIS A 188 29.20 5.27 -20.34
CA HIS A 188 29.12 4.49 -21.58
C HIS A 188 30.46 4.41 -22.31
N ASN A 189 31.30 5.45 -22.22
CA ASN A 189 32.64 5.49 -22.81
C ASN A 189 33.73 5.77 -21.77
N LYS A 190 34.15 4.70 -21.09
CA LYS A 190 35.18 4.73 -20.03
C LYS A 190 36.53 5.32 -20.46
N SER A 191 36.82 5.42 -21.75
CA SER A 191 38.07 6.04 -22.25
C SER A 191 38.17 7.55 -22.02
N GLN A 192 37.03 8.22 -21.76
CA GLN A 192 36.93 9.66 -21.49
C GLN A 192 36.71 9.99 -20.01
N LEU A 193 36.66 8.96 -19.15
CA LEU A 193 36.35 9.10 -17.73
C LEU A 193 37.61 9.38 -16.91
N SER A 194 37.56 10.40 -16.05
CA SER A 194 38.47 10.51 -14.90
C SER A 194 37.69 10.51 -13.59
N SER A 195 38.26 9.85 -12.59
CA SER A 195 37.78 9.80 -11.21
C SER A 195 38.72 10.51 -10.23
N LYS A 196 39.77 11.19 -10.72
CA LYS A 196 40.68 11.99 -9.87
C LYS A 196 39.96 13.24 -9.37
N ALA A 197 40.08 13.56 -8.10
CA ALA A 197 39.32 14.64 -7.46
C ALA A 197 39.49 16.00 -8.17
N GLU A 198 40.69 16.33 -8.64
CA GLU A 198 40.98 17.57 -9.36
C GLU A 198 40.23 17.64 -10.70
N ASP A 199 40.21 16.54 -11.45
CA ASP A 199 39.51 16.45 -12.74
C ASP A 199 37.99 16.55 -12.52
N VAL A 200 37.46 15.83 -11.52
CA VAL A 200 36.04 15.88 -11.14
C VAL A 200 35.61 17.28 -10.70
N LEU A 201 36.44 17.99 -9.92
CA LEU A 201 36.21 19.36 -9.50
C LEU A 201 36.16 20.34 -10.69
N GLN A 202 37.11 20.23 -11.61
CA GLN A 202 37.19 21.11 -12.79
C GLN A 202 36.00 20.85 -13.72
N MET A 203 35.79 19.59 -14.12
CA MET A 203 34.71 19.17 -15.02
C MET A 203 33.32 19.37 -14.41
N GLY A 204 33.18 19.25 -13.08
CA GLY A 204 31.89 19.27 -12.40
C GLY A 204 31.04 18.03 -12.66
N LYS A 205 31.64 16.92 -13.08
CA LYS A 205 30.95 15.64 -13.34
C LYS A 205 31.86 14.42 -13.20
N SER A 206 31.30 13.28 -12.82
CA SER A 206 31.97 11.96 -12.84
C SER A 206 30.95 10.82 -12.63
N ILE A 207 31.41 9.58 -12.49
CA ILE A 207 30.61 8.45 -11.99
C ILE A 207 30.85 8.25 -10.48
N CYS A 208 30.15 7.29 -9.86
CA CYS A 208 30.23 6.97 -8.43
C CYS A 208 31.65 6.92 -7.84
N GLU A 209 32.60 6.30 -8.56
CA GLU A 209 34.01 6.24 -8.17
C GLU A 209 34.62 7.63 -7.95
N GLY A 210 34.37 8.59 -8.85
CA GLY A 210 34.89 9.96 -8.74
C GLY A 210 34.14 10.83 -7.73
N TYR A 211 32.85 10.57 -7.52
CA TYR A 211 32.10 11.15 -6.40
C TYR A 211 32.69 10.73 -5.04
N ALA A 212 33.01 9.44 -4.89
CA ALA A 212 33.53 8.88 -3.65
C ALA A 212 35.00 9.25 -3.40
N GLU A 213 35.83 9.32 -4.44
CA GLU A 213 37.23 9.77 -4.37
C GLU A 213 37.33 11.25 -3.97
N LEU A 214 36.57 12.13 -4.66
CA LEU A 214 36.53 13.56 -4.33
C LEU A 214 36.06 13.78 -2.89
N PHE A 215 35.05 13.02 -2.44
CA PHE A 215 34.57 13.09 -1.07
C PHE A 215 35.64 12.63 -0.03
N GLU A 216 36.37 11.54 -0.31
CA GLU A 216 37.46 11.05 0.55
C GLU A 216 38.60 12.07 0.66
N GLN A 217 39.06 12.65 -0.46
CA GLN A 217 40.11 13.67 -0.49
C GLN A 217 39.66 14.97 0.22
N MET A 218 38.44 15.44 0.00
CA MET A 218 37.91 16.62 0.68
C MET A 218 37.83 16.44 2.20
N CYS A 219 37.46 15.24 2.68
CA CYS A 219 37.45 14.92 4.10
C CYS A 219 38.87 14.86 4.69
N SER A 220 39.83 14.27 3.98
CA SER A 220 41.24 14.21 4.40
C SER A 220 41.84 15.61 4.61
N ILE A 221 41.61 16.52 3.66
CA ILE A 221 42.00 17.94 3.75
C ILE A 221 41.30 18.64 4.93
N ALA A 222 40.04 18.28 5.21
CA ALA A 222 39.28 18.81 6.34
C ALA A 222 39.69 18.26 7.72
N GLY A 223 40.56 17.24 7.75
CA GLY A 223 41.02 16.57 8.96
C GLY A 223 40.02 15.54 9.51
N VAL A 224 39.14 15.00 8.67
CA VAL A 224 38.14 13.97 9.03
C VAL A 224 38.53 12.65 8.36
N GLN A 225 38.56 11.54 9.10
CA GLN A 225 38.83 10.24 8.49
C GLN A 225 37.64 9.84 7.60
N CYS A 226 37.92 9.53 6.35
CA CYS A 226 36.96 9.01 5.39
C CYS A 226 37.58 7.79 4.73
N LYS A 227 36.73 6.84 4.31
CA LYS A 227 37.15 5.70 3.51
C LYS A 227 36.21 5.52 2.32
N LYS A 228 36.76 5.53 1.10
CA LYS A 228 36.05 5.05 -0.09
C LYS A 228 35.85 3.53 0.00
N LEU A 229 34.64 3.10 -0.29
CA LEU A 229 34.18 1.72 -0.28
C LEU A 229 33.69 1.34 -1.68
N SER A 230 33.89 0.08 -2.05
CA SER A 230 33.39 -0.53 -3.27
C SER A 230 32.49 -1.70 -2.92
N GLY A 231 31.54 -2.00 -3.82
CA GLY A 231 30.68 -3.17 -3.70
C GLY A 231 29.62 -3.25 -4.79
N HIS A 232 28.57 -4.01 -4.49
CA HIS A 232 27.40 -4.18 -5.35
C HIS A 232 26.23 -3.33 -4.87
N ALA A 233 25.46 -2.78 -5.82
CA ALA A 233 24.29 -1.98 -5.50
C ALA A 233 23.02 -2.43 -6.24
N LYS A 234 21.87 -2.41 -5.54
CA LYS A 234 20.54 -2.54 -6.16
C LYS A 234 20.10 -1.19 -6.75
N GLY A 235 20.92 -0.68 -7.66
CA GLY A 235 20.80 0.64 -8.29
C GLY A 235 20.11 0.60 -9.65
N HIS A 236 20.48 1.55 -10.52
CA HIS A 236 20.04 1.54 -11.90
C HIS A 236 20.42 0.21 -12.60
N GLY A 237 19.52 -0.33 -13.41
CA GLY A 237 19.74 -1.57 -14.15
C GLY A 237 19.54 -2.86 -13.33
N TYR A 238 19.37 -2.77 -11.99
CA TYR A 238 19.02 -3.91 -11.15
C TYR A 238 17.69 -4.52 -11.60
N LYS A 239 17.65 -5.86 -11.68
CA LYS A 239 16.42 -6.63 -11.97
C LYS A 239 16.04 -7.48 -10.76
N ILE A 240 14.75 -7.61 -10.49
CA ILE A 240 14.24 -8.48 -9.43
C ILE A 240 14.74 -9.92 -9.64
N GLY A 241 15.36 -10.49 -8.60
CA GLY A 241 15.97 -11.82 -8.64
C GLY A 241 17.35 -11.89 -9.32
N GLN A 242 17.95 -10.75 -9.67
CA GLN A 242 19.34 -10.71 -10.15
C GLN A 242 20.32 -11.12 -9.04
N THR A 243 21.25 -12.00 -9.41
CA THR A 243 22.47 -12.31 -8.64
C THR A 243 23.62 -11.41 -9.05
N PHE A 244 24.51 -11.07 -8.12
CA PHE A 244 25.69 -10.25 -8.38
C PHE A 244 26.93 -11.13 -8.54
N THR A 245 27.71 -10.88 -9.59
CA THR A 245 28.90 -11.67 -9.92
C THR A 245 29.97 -10.79 -10.57
N GLY A 246 31.24 -11.07 -10.29
CA GLY A 246 32.37 -10.37 -10.89
C GLY A 246 32.85 -9.20 -10.04
N ASN A 247 33.17 -8.08 -10.68
CA ASN A 247 33.70 -6.89 -10.02
C ASN A 247 32.57 -6.01 -9.46
N SER A 248 32.91 -5.22 -8.43
CA SER A 248 32.08 -4.19 -7.83
C SER A 248 31.51 -3.22 -8.89
N ASP A 249 30.22 -2.87 -8.76
CA ASP A 249 29.49 -2.01 -9.70
C ASP A 249 29.19 -0.61 -9.15
N HIS A 250 29.42 -0.37 -7.85
CA HIS A 250 29.18 0.90 -7.20
C HIS A 250 30.25 1.26 -6.16
N ALA A 251 30.37 2.56 -5.87
CA ALA A 251 31.32 3.11 -4.91
C ALA A 251 30.68 4.23 -4.07
N TRP A 252 31.02 4.27 -2.79
CA TRP A 252 30.47 5.20 -1.79
C TRP A 252 31.48 5.44 -0.65
N ASN A 253 31.09 6.09 0.45
CA ASN A 253 32.01 6.39 1.56
C ASN A 253 31.51 5.93 2.94
N ALA A 254 32.46 5.67 3.83
CA ALA A 254 32.28 5.72 5.27
C ALA A 254 33.07 6.90 5.85
N VAL A 255 32.50 7.63 6.81
CA VAL A 255 33.16 8.74 7.53
C VAL A 255 33.25 8.45 9.02
N TYR A 256 34.35 8.83 9.65
CA TYR A 256 34.53 8.72 11.09
C TYR A 256 34.15 10.03 11.77
N ILE A 257 33.12 9.99 12.61
CA ILE A 257 32.58 11.15 13.33
C ILE A 257 32.32 10.71 14.77
N GLU A 258 32.70 11.52 15.76
CA GLU A 258 32.38 11.28 17.18
C GLU A 258 32.72 9.85 17.67
N GLY A 259 33.79 9.26 17.13
CA GLY A 259 34.29 7.94 17.53
C GLY A 259 33.61 6.74 16.84
N ARG A 260 32.82 6.93 15.79
CA ARG A 260 32.15 5.84 15.05
C ARG A 260 32.18 6.05 13.53
N TRP A 261 32.01 4.96 12.77
CA TRP A 261 31.94 4.95 11.30
C TRP A 261 30.50 5.10 10.79
N HIS A 262 30.23 6.08 9.93
CA HIS A 262 28.91 6.38 9.39
C HIS A 262 28.90 6.26 7.85
N LEU A 263 27.87 5.65 7.26
CA LEU A 263 27.78 5.39 5.82
C LEU A 263 27.07 6.51 5.06
N LEU A 264 27.60 6.89 3.89
CA LEU A 264 26.96 7.85 2.99
C LEU A 264 27.28 7.55 1.52
N ASP A 265 26.39 7.99 0.61
CA ASP A 265 26.63 7.97 -0.84
C ASP A 265 26.27 9.33 -1.46
N SER A 266 27.30 10.09 -1.82
CA SER A 266 27.15 11.41 -2.46
C SER A 266 26.61 11.31 -3.89
N THR A 267 26.81 10.18 -4.58
CA THR A 267 26.29 9.91 -5.92
C THR A 267 24.76 9.91 -5.90
N TRP A 268 24.16 9.01 -5.11
CA TRP A 268 22.71 8.90 -5.00
C TRP A 268 22.09 10.01 -4.12
N GLY A 269 22.90 10.72 -3.34
CA GLY A 269 22.53 11.99 -2.70
C GLY A 269 22.35 13.15 -3.68
N SER A 270 23.00 13.11 -4.85
CA SER A 270 22.97 14.18 -5.86
C SER A 270 21.73 14.16 -6.76
N GLY A 271 21.26 12.96 -7.11
CA GLY A 271 20.17 12.80 -8.06
C GLY A 271 20.02 11.38 -8.60
N SER A 272 19.37 11.28 -9.75
CA SER A 272 19.09 10.01 -10.43
C SER A 272 19.26 10.14 -11.94
N VAL A 273 19.60 9.04 -12.59
CA VAL A 273 19.53 8.88 -14.05
C VAL A 273 18.16 8.34 -14.46
N ASP A 274 17.75 8.61 -15.70
CA ASP A 274 16.56 8.02 -16.33
C ASP A 274 16.72 6.51 -16.63
N ASP A 275 15.60 5.82 -16.90
CA ASP A 275 15.58 4.37 -17.15
C ASP A 275 16.35 3.96 -18.42
N SER A 276 16.53 4.88 -19.37
CA SER A 276 17.35 4.72 -20.57
C SER A 276 18.85 5.00 -20.35
N PHE A 277 19.25 5.47 -19.17
CA PHE A 277 20.62 5.88 -18.85
C PHE A 277 21.19 6.87 -19.89
N THR A 278 20.42 7.91 -20.16
CA THR A 278 20.68 8.98 -21.12
C THR A 278 20.77 10.36 -20.47
N THR A 279 20.05 10.59 -19.37
CA THR A 279 19.91 11.91 -18.73
C THR A 279 20.10 11.82 -17.22
N PHE A 280 21.06 12.59 -16.69
CA PHE A 280 21.15 12.84 -15.24
C PHE A 280 20.16 13.94 -14.84
N THR A 281 19.33 13.68 -13.84
CA THR A 281 18.48 14.68 -13.18
C THR A 281 18.95 14.88 -11.75
N ARG A 282 19.49 16.08 -11.47
CA ARG A 282 19.86 16.50 -10.11
C ARG A 282 18.60 16.58 -9.24
N ARG A 283 18.55 15.75 -8.20
CA ARG A 283 17.43 15.62 -7.27
C ARG A 283 17.99 15.27 -5.90
N TYR A 284 18.30 16.30 -5.11
CA TYR A 284 18.90 16.15 -3.79
C TYR A 284 18.15 15.13 -2.93
N ASN A 285 18.87 14.14 -2.41
CA ASN A 285 18.31 13.05 -1.63
C ASN A 285 19.00 12.95 -0.26
N GLU A 286 18.43 13.64 0.71
CA GLU A 286 18.90 13.62 2.10
C GLU A 286 19.04 12.21 2.66
N PHE A 287 18.25 11.22 2.22
CA PHE A 287 18.27 9.85 2.77
C PHE A 287 19.69 9.30 2.91
N TYR A 288 20.51 9.46 1.86
CA TYR A 288 21.86 8.89 1.75
C TYR A 288 22.95 9.59 2.59
N PHE A 289 22.65 10.69 3.29
CA PHE A 289 23.59 11.32 4.23
C PHE A 289 23.59 10.59 5.58
N LEU A 290 24.69 9.96 6.00
CA LEU A 290 24.83 9.29 7.32
C LEU A 290 23.71 8.27 7.62
N THR A 291 23.27 7.54 6.59
CA THR A 291 22.19 6.54 6.64
C THR A 291 22.45 5.50 7.73
N HIS A 292 21.40 5.06 8.44
CA HIS A 292 21.54 3.95 9.38
C HIS A 292 21.95 2.66 8.63
N PRO A 293 22.96 1.89 9.08
CA PRO A 293 23.47 0.74 8.32
C PRO A 293 22.41 -0.33 8.00
N ALA A 294 21.50 -0.61 8.94
CA ALA A 294 20.36 -1.50 8.74
C ALA A 294 19.38 -1.07 7.62
N LEU A 295 19.45 0.18 7.17
CA LEU A 295 18.74 0.67 5.99
C LEU A 295 19.65 0.64 4.75
N PHE A 296 20.87 1.14 4.86
CA PHE A 296 21.83 1.25 3.76
C PHE A 296 22.14 -0.11 3.11
N ILE A 297 22.20 -1.19 3.91
CA ILE A 297 22.41 -2.57 3.42
C ILE A 297 21.31 -3.10 2.50
N ASN A 298 20.12 -2.46 2.42
CA ASN A 298 19.04 -2.90 1.53
C ASN A 298 19.38 -2.66 0.05
N ASN A 299 20.30 -1.74 -0.24
CA ASN A 299 20.69 -1.40 -1.60
C ASN A 299 22.21 -1.20 -1.82
N HIS A 300 23.05 -1.28 -0.78
CA HIS A 300 24.52 -1.26 -0.88
C HIS A 300 25.14 -2.46 -0.15
N PHE A 301 25.82 -3.34 -0.88
CA PHE A 301 26.53 -4.51 -0.33
C PHE A 301 28.06 -4.34 -0.53
N PRO A 302 28.84 -4.03 0.52
CA PRO A 302 30.28 -3.81 0.40
C PRO A 302 31.06 -5.11 0.17
N ASP A 303 32.14 -5.03 -0.61
CA ASP A 303 33.06 -6.16 -0.88
C ASP A 303 33.67 -6.76 0.40
N ASN A 304 33.88 -5.93 1.42
CA ASN A 304 34.34 -6.33 2.75
C ASN A 304 33.20 -6.16 3.76
N SER A 305 32.70 -7.29 4.27
CA SER A 305 31.51 -7.38 5.14
C SER A 305 31.61 -6.57 6.43
N ASN A 306 32.82 -6.25 6.92
CA ASN A 306 32.99 -5.37 8.09
C ASN A 306 32.42 -3.96 7.87
N TRP A 307 32.39 -3.49 6.61
CA TRP A 307 31.82 -2.19 6.25
C TRP A 307 30.29 -2.19 6.12
N GLN A 308 29.63 -3.33 6.33
CA GLN A 308 28.18 -3.34 6.54
C GLN A 308 27.83 -2.67 7.88
N LEU A 309 28.76 -2.61 8.85
CA LEU A 309 28.55 -2.04 10.19
C LEU A 309 27.33 -2.67 10.92
N LEU A 310 27.12 -3.96 10.68
CA LEU A 310 26.00 -4.75 11.19
C LEU A 310 26.51 -6.04 11.85
N LYS A 311 25.71 -6.57 12.77
CA LYS A 311 25.94 -7.88 13.38
C LYS A 311 24.62 -8.60 13.70
N PRO A 312 24.37 -9.81 13.15
CA PRO A 312 25.18 -10.47 12.13
C PRO A 312 25.27 -9.66 10.83
N THR A 313 26.36 -9.86 10.08
CA THR A 313 26.48 -9.35 8.71
C THR A 313 25.59 -10.15 7.78
N LEU A 314 24.96 -9.48 6.81
CA LEU A 314 24.19 -10.09 5.74
C LEU A 314 25.12 -10.80 4.75
N THR A 315 24.76 -11.99 4.29
CA THR A 315 25.46 -12.66 3.17
C THR A 315 25.01 -12.08 1.83
N LEU A 316 25.82 -12.26 0.77
CA LEU A 316 25.43 -11.81 -0.58
C LEU A 316 24.12 -12.46 -1.05
N LYS A 317 23.94 -13.74 -0.75
CA LYS A 317 22.71 -14.47 -1.10
C LYS A 317 21.47 -13.94 -0.39
N GLU A 318 21.58 -13.53 0.88
CA GLU A 318 20.46 -12.88 1.57
C GLU A 318 20.21 -11.48 1.00
N PHE A 319 21.27 -10.71 0.70
CA PHE A 319 21.15 -9.42 0.01
C PHE A 319 20.40 -9.54 -1.32
N GLU A 320 20.77 -10.52 -2.17
CA GLU A 320 20.09 -10.81 -3.45
C GLU A 320 18.60 -11.08 -3.27
N ASN A 321 18.24 -11.96 -2.32
CA ASN A 321 16.87 -12.42 -2.10
C ASN A 321 15.96 -11.43 -1.33
N ASN A 322 16.53 -10.48 -0.58
CA ASN A 322 15.76 -9.50 0.18
C ASN A 322 15.03 -8.49 -0.73
N MET A 323 13.83 -8.07 -0.31
CA MET A 323 13.08 -7.00 -0.97
C MET A 323 13.88 -5.69 -1.06
N LEU A 324 13.83 -5.02 -2.20
CA LEU A 324 14.43 -3.70 -2.38
C LEU A 324 13.51 -2.62 -1.79
N HIS A 325 13.94 -2.03 -0.67
CA HIS A 325 13.32 -0.84 -0.10
C HIS A 325 14.06 0.41 -0.58
N SER A 326 13.39 1.27 -1.35
CA SER A 326 13.98 2.51 -1.87
C SER A 326 14.10 3.61 -0.81
N SER A 327 14.88 4.66 -1.09
CA SER A 327 14.93 5.86 -0.24
C SER A 327 13.54 6.52 -0.05
N ASN A 328 12.67 6.42 -1.07
CA ASN A 328 11.27 6.88 -0.98
C ASN A 328 10.46 6.03 0.02
N PHE A 329 10.66 4.71 0.08
CA PHE A 329 9.98 3.84 1.04
C PHE A 329 10.19 4.34 2.48
N TYR A 330 11.45 4.57 2.86
CA TYR A 330 11.80 5.05 4.20
C TYR A 330 11.39 6.50 4.46
N THR A 331 11.58 7.39 3.48
CA THR A 331 11.25 8.83 3.61
C THR A 331 9.74 9.06 3.75
N LEU A 332 8.91 8.20 3.16
CA LEU A 332 7.45 8.20 3.33
C LEU A 332 6.97 7.55 4.65
N GLY A 333 7.89 7.11 5.51
CA GLY A 333 7.58 6.54 6.82
C GLY A 333 7.02 5.10 6.75
N LEU A 334 7.29 4.37 5.67
CA LEU A 334 7.02 2.94 5.55
C LEU A 334 8.06 2.14 6.37
N LEU A 335 7.66 0.97 6.89
CA LEU A 335 8.41 0.25 7.93
C LEU A 335 8.72 -1.20 7.61
N ALA A 336 7.80 -1.86 6.91
CA ALA A 336 7.90 -3.25 6.50
C ALA A 336 6.99 -3.46 5.29
N SER A 337 7.33 -4.47 4.49
CA SER A 337 6.48 -5.00 3.44
C SER A 337 6.42 -6.52 3.60
N HIS A 338 5.26 -7.11 3.36
CA HIS A 338 5.06 -8.56 3.39
C HIS A 338 4.39 -9.00 2.09
N PRO A 339 4.93 -10.00 1.38
CA PRO A 339 6.16 -10.75 1.70
C PRO A 339 7.43 -9.88 1.62
N GLU A 340 8.46 -10.28 2.38
CA GLU A 340 9.79 -9.64 2.45
C GLU A 340 10.73 -10.08 1.30
N THR A 341 10.23 -10.94 0.40
CA THR A 341 10.90 -11.40 -0.81
C THR A 341 10.26 -10.76 -2.05
N PRO A 342 11.03 -10.36 -3.08
CA PRO A 342 10.51 -9.64 -4.24
C PRO A 342 9.78 -10.55 -5.25
N ILE A 343 9.81 -11.87 -5.06
CA ILE A 343 9.04 -12.84 -5.85
C ILE A 343 7.90 -13.37 -4.97
N ILE A 344 6.68 -13.40 -5.52
CA ILE A 344 5.46 -13.89 -4.86
C ILE A 344 4.84 -15.00 -5.72
N GLN A 345 4.68 -16.19 -5.16
CA GLN A 345 3.87 -17.25 -5.77
C GLN A 345 2.39 -17.02 -5.45
N THR A 346 1.50 -17.11 -6.45
CA THR A 346 0.06 -17.08 -6.20
C THR A 346 -0.42 -18.36 -5.52
N VAL A 347 -1.41 -18.24 -4.64
CA VAL A 347 -2.18 -19.38 -4.11
C VAL A 347 -3.59 -19.28 -4.71
N ASN A 348 -3.98 -20.26 -5.52
CA ASN A 348 -5.27 -20.29 -6.25
C ASN A 348 -5.52 -18.99 -7.05
N GLY A 349 -4.55 -18.54 -7.85
CA GLY A 349 -4.64 -17.31 -8.65
C GLY A 349 -4.68 -16.00 -7.89
N LYS A 350 -4.45 -16.02 -6.57
CA LYS A 350 -4.36 -14.83 -5.73
C LYS A 350 -2.95 -14.65 -5.15
N ALA A 351 -2.46 -13.42 -5.16
CA ALA A 351 -1.33 -13.00 -4.33
C ALA A 351 -1.77 -11.87 -3.37
N SER A 352 -1.09 -11.74 -2.23
CA SER A 352 -1.39 -10.74 -1.21
C SER A 352 -0.12 -10.00 -0.79
N VAL A 353 -0.19 -8.67 -0.76
CA VAL A 353 0.85 -7.79 -0.24
C VAL A 353 0.28 -6.95 0.91
N SER A 354 1.09 -6.64 1.91
CA SER A 354 0.78 -5.62 2.91
C SER A 354 1.99 -4.76 3.20
N VAL A 355 1.76 -3.49 3.54
CA VAL A 355 2.81 -2.52 3.84
C VAL A 355 2.45 -1.76 5.11
N ASP A 356 3.37 -1.72 6.06
CA ASP A 356 3.21 -1.00 7.33
C ASP A 356 3.80 0.41 7.27
N CYS A 357 3.16 1.38 7.92
CA CYS A 357 3.60 2.78 7.96
C CYS A 357 3.25 3.50 9.27
N ARG A 358 4.07 4.49 9.66
CA ARG A 358 3.81 5.29 10.89
C ARG A 358 2.66 6.28 10.73
N SER A 359 2.62 6.93 9.57
CA SER A 359 1.73 8.03 9.21
C SER A 359 0.58 7.56 8.33
N GLY A 360 -0.45 8.40 8.19
CA GLY A 360 -1.46 8.21 7.14
C GLY A 360 -0.82 8.41 5.77
N THR A 361 -0.72 7.32 5.02
CA THR A 361 -0.14 7.28 3.67
C THR A 361 -1.19 6.80 2.70
N LEU A 362 -1.26 7.44 1.53
CA LEU A 362 -2.10 7.01 0.42
C LEU A 362 -1.26 6.13 -0.50
N PHE A 363 -1.87 5.07 -1.01
CA PHE A 363 -1.22 4.10 -1.89
C PHE A 363 -1.98 4.00 -3.21
N THR A 364 -1.29 3.53 -4.24
CA THR A 364 -1.88 2.96 -5.47
C THR A 364 -0.95 1.86 -5.98
N PHE A 365 -1.38 1.05 -6.93
CA PHE A 365 -0.60 -0.04 -7.50
C PHE A 365 -0.76 -0.12 -9.02
N LYS A 366 0.14 -0.87 -9.66
CA LYS A 366 -0.01 -1.30 -11.05
C LYS A 366 0.38 -2.76 -11.18
N LEU A 367 -0.50 -3.58 -11.74
CA LEU A 367 -0.23 -4.95 -12.17
C LEU A 367 -0.17 -4.96 -13.71
N LYS A 368 0.96 -5.36 -14.31
CA LYS A 368 1.20 -5.24 -15.77
C LYS A 368 0.93 -3.82 -16.33
N GLY A 369 1.01 -2.78 -15.50
CA GLY A 369 0.81 -1.38 -15.88
C GLY A 369 -0.60 -0.80 -15.63
N THR A 370 -1.60 -1.63 -15.30
CA THR A 370 -2.98 -1.19 -14.95
C THR A 370 -3.24 -1.30 -13.45
N ASP A 371 -4.16 -0.50 -12.90
CA ASP A 371 -4.61 -0.56 -11.50
C ASP A 371 -5.84 -1.49 -11.31
N GLU A 372 -6.10 -2.32 -12.31
CA GLU A 372 -7.17 -3.32 -12.32
C GLU A 372 -6.75 -4.62 -11.63
N HIS A 373 -7.70 -5.54 -11.46
CA HIS A 373 -7.45 -6.90 -10.95
C HIS A 373 -6.82 -6.98 -9.54
N GLY A 374 -7.07 -5.96 -8.71
CA GLY A 374 -6.71 -5.97 -7.30
C GLY A 374 -7.78 -5.37 -6.39
N LEU A 375 -7.62 -5.58 -5.10
CA LEU A 375 -8.43 -5.04 -4.01
C LEU A 375 -7.49 -4.45 -2.96
N MET A 376 -7.36 -3.12 -2.96
CA MET A 376 -6.53 -2.40 -2.00
C MET A 376 -7.38 -1.83 -0.86
N THR A 377 -7.06 -2.17 0.38
CA THR A 377 -7.71 -1.63 1.58
C THR A 377 -6.70 -0.86 2.44
N LEU A 378 -7.02 0.41 2.74
CA LEU A 378 -6.18 1.29 3.55
C LEU A 378 -6.44 1.11 5.05
N LYS A 379 -5.39 0.79 5.81
CA LYS A 379 -5.42 0.61 7.27
C LYS A 379 -4.81 1.85 7.96
N LYS A 380 -5.14 2.07 9.23
CA LYS A 380 -4.62 3.21 10.03
C LYS A 380 -3.07 3.32 10.03
N HIS A 381 -2.38 2.18 9.93
CA HIS A 381 -0.93 2.07 9.97
C HIS A 381 -0.38 1.27 8.78
N GLY A 382 -1.04 1.32 7.61
CA GLY A 382 -0.57 0.59 6.44
C GLY A 382 -1.61 0.39 5.35
N MET A 383 -1.38 -0.59 4.48
CA MET A 383 -2.38 -1.11 3.54
C MET A 383 -2.34 -2.64 3.45
N LYS A 384 -3.37 -3.22 2.84
CA LYS A 384 -3.37 -4.57 2.29
C LYS A 384 -3.79 -4.46 0.82
N LEU A 385 -3.15 -5.21 -0.05
CA LEU A 385 -3.45 -5.34 -1.46
C LEU A 385 -3.56 -6.83 -1.79
N ASP A 386 -4.75 -7.27 -2.19
CA ASP A 386 -4.95 -8.60 -2.77
C ASP A 386 -5.04 -8.46 -4.30
N ILE A 387 -4.25 -9.21 -5.06
CA ILE A 387 -4.21 -9.16 -6.53
C ILE A 387 -4.50 -10.52 -7.16
N TYR A 388 -5.08 -10.46 -8.37
CA TYR A 388 -5.66 -11.61 -9.07
C TYR A 388 -5.26 -11.59 -10.56
N PRO A 389 -4.04 -12.05 -10.91
CA PRO A 389 -3.58 -12.04 -12.29
C PRO A 389 -4.52 -12.84 -13.20
N GLN A 390 -4.94 -12.24 -14.33
CA GLN A 390 -5.92 -12.83 -15.27
C GLN A 390 -5.31 -13.80 -16.29
N GLU A 391 -3.99 -13.98 -16.24
CA GLU A 391 -3.22 -14.88 -17.09
C GLU A 391 -2.22 -15.61 -16.21
N THR A 392 -1.71 -16.76 -16.66
CA THR A 392 -0.59 -17.43 -15.99
C THR A 392 0.76 -16.81 -16.39
N GLY A 393 1.82 -17.16 -15.67
CA GLY A 393 3.18 -16.69 -15.91
C GLY A 393 3.64 -15.60 -14.94
N ARG A 394 4.54 -14.72 -15.38
CA ARG A 394 5.21 -13.72 -14.53
C ARG A 394 4.65 -12.32 -14.78
N HIS A 395 4.27 -11.61 -13.72
CA HIS A 395 3.63 -10.30 -13.78
C HIS A 395 4.41 -9.30 -12.92
N LYS A 396 4.72 -8.11 -13.47
CA LYS A 396 5.26 -7.01 -12.64
C LYS A 396 4.12 -6.41 -11.83
N LEU A 397 4.30 -6.33 -10.51
CA LEU A 397 3.48 -5.54 -9.60
C LEU A 397 4.32 -4.38 -9.07
N GLU A 398 3.84 -3.16 -9.25
CA GLU A 398 4.43 -1.93 -8.72
C GLU A 398 3.50 -1.34 -7.67
N ILE A 399 4.03 -0.90 -6.54
CA ILE A 399 3.26 -0.20 -5.50
C ILE A 399 3.84 1.18 -5.31
N PHE A 400 2.97 2.19 -5.34
CA PHE A 400 3.30 3.59 -5.22
C PHE A 400 2.67 4.17 -3.95
N ALA A 401 3.32 5.17 -3.36
CA ALA A 401 2.84 5.82 -2.14
C ALA A 401 3.03 7.34 -2.19
N LYS A 402 2.21 8.07 -1.40
CA LYS A 402 2.37 9.49 -1.11
C LYS A 402 1.80 9.89 0.27
N PRO A 403 2.29 10.97 0.92
CA PRO A 403 1.79 11.38 2.22
C PRO A 403 0.34 11.86 2.16
N SER A 404 -0.49 11.52 3.17
CA SER A 404 -1.87 12.04 3.28
C SER A 404 -1.96 13.56 3.49
N LYS A 405 -0.90 14.18 4.01
CA LYS A 405 -0.87 15.61 4.40
C LYS A 405 -0.12 16.50 3.39
N ALA A 406 0.22 16.00 2.20
CA ALA A 406 0.67 16.90 1.15
C ALA A 406 -0.41 17.97 0.94
N GLU A 407 -0.02 19.24 1.05
CA GLU A 407 -0.95 20.36 0.82
C GLU A 407 -1.55 20.26 -0.59
N ALA A 408 -2.68 20.93 -0.82
CA ALA A 408 -3.56 20.64 -1.95
C ALA A 408 -3.04 21.12 -3.33
N SER A 409 -1.89 20.61 -3.75
CA SER A 409 -1.38 20.56 -5.13
C SER A 409 -0.18 19.61 -5.25
N ASP A 410 -0.12 18.84 -6.35
CA ASP A 410 1.10 18.27 -6.94
C ASP A 410 1.91 17.18 -6.19
N GLY A 411 1.31 16.47 -5.24
CA GLY A 411 1.94 15.30 -4.61
C GLY A 411 2.04 14.07 -5.55
N VAL A 412 3.12 13.98 -6.33
CA VAL A 412 3.42 12.84 -7.24
C VAL A 412 3.60 11.53 -6.47
N TYR A 413 2.88 10.48 -6.90
CA TYR A 413 3.05 9.12 -6.38
C TYR A 413 4.44 8.58 -6.70
N SER A 414 5.19 8.16 -5.67
CA SER A 414 6.53 7.58 -5.84
C SER A 414 6.45 6.06 -5.76
N CYS A 415 7.12 5.34 -6.66
CA CYS A 415 7.27 3.89 -6.56
C CYS A 415 8.07 3.56 -5.28
N VAL A 416 7.53 2.65 -4.46
CA VAL A 416 8.11 2.27 -3.17
C VAL A 416 8.46 0.79 -3.07
N LEU A 417 7.80 -0.07 -3.85
CA LEU A 417 8.03 -1.51 -3.89
C LEU A 417 7.74 -2.03 -5.31
N GLU A 418 8.53 -3.00 -5.76
CA GLU A 418 8.28 -3.75 -6.99
C GLU A 418 8.41 -5.25 -6.72
N TYR A 419 7.41 -6.01 -7.15
CA TYR A 419 7.36 -7.47 -7.02
C TYR A 419 7.21 -8.13 -8.39
N VAL A 420 7.72 -9.36 -8.51
CA VAL A 420 7.35 -10.30 -9.58
C VAL A 420 6.37 -11.30 -9.00
N VAL A 421 5.16 -11.31 -9.54
CA VAL A 421 4.09 -12.23 -9.16
C VAL A 421 4.09 -13.38 -10.16
N GLU A 422 4.24 -14.59 -9.66
CA GLU A 422 4.29 -15.81 -10.46
C GLU A 422 2.97 -16.57 -10.27
N CYS A 423 2.23 -16.67 -11.36
CA CYS A 423 0.85 -17.14 -11.42
C CYS A 423 0.77 -18.49 -12.13
N GLU A 424 0.53 -19.57 -11.38
CA GLU A 424 0.42 -20.93 -11.93
C GLU A 424 -1.01 -21.26 -12.42
N SER A 425 -2.03 -20.64 -11.81
CA SER A 425 -3.44 -20.82 -12.14
C SER A 425 -4.19 -19.51 -11.93
N VAL A 426 -5.22 -19.23 -12.74
CA VAL A 426 -6.01 -17.99 -12.65
C VAL A 426 -7.28 -18.22 -11.84
N ASP A 427 -7.67 -17.25 -11.01
CA ASP A 427 -8.99 -17.23 -10.36
C ASP A 427 -10.04 -16.68 -11.34
N GLU A 428 -10.71 -17.57 -12.07
CA GLU A 428 -11.74 -17.20 -13.06
C GLU A 428 -12.96 -16.48 -12.45
N ALA A 429 -13.18 -16.60 -11.14
CA ALA A 429 -14.25 -15.94 -10.40
C ALA A 429 -13.86 -14.51 -9.98
N ALA A 430 -12.57 -14.16 -9.96
CA ALA A 430 -12.06 -12.83 -9.61
C ALA A 430 -12.21 -11.80 -10.74
N ARG A 431 -13.45 -11.61 -11.21
CA ARG A 431 -13.83 -10.60 -12.20
C ARG A 431 -14.39 -9.36 -11.53
N PHE A 432 -13.63 -8.27 -11.54
CA PHE A 432 -14.05 -7.01 -10.91
C PHE A 432 -14.90 -6.17 -11.88
N PRO A 433 -16.00 -5.56 -11.41
CA PRO A 433 -16.76 -4.61 -12.22
C PRO A 433 -15.90 -3.38 -12.55
N LYS A 434 -16.03 -2.83 -13.76
CA LYS A 434 -15.32 -1.61 -14.21
C LYS A 434 -15.56 -0.40 -13.30
N ASP A 435 -16.73 -0.36 -12.67
CA ASP A 435 -17.13 0.71 -11.77
C ASP A 435 -16.46 0.63 -10.37
N LEU A 436 -15.65 -0.39 -10.08
CA LEU A 436 -14.98 -0.57 -8.79
C LEU A 436 -13.77 0.37 -8.66
N HIS A 437 -13.84 1.34 -7.75
CA HIS A 437 -12.72 2.26 -7.52
C HIS A 437 -11.82 1.78 -6.38
N GLN A 438 -10.51 2.02 -6.51
CA GLN A 438 -9.52 1.84 -5.44
C GLN A 438 -9.42 3.09 -4.56
N PRO A 439 -9.17 2.98 -3.24
CA PRO A 439 -9.19 1.75 -2.44
C PRO A 439 -10.63 1.24 -2.19
N VAL A 440 -10.74 -0.07 -1.95
CA VAL A 440 -12.00 -0.77 -1.66
C VAL A 440 -12.16 -0.99 -0.15
N GLY A 441 -13.40 -0.84 0.33
CA GLY A 441 -13.78 -1.00 1.73
C GLY A 441 -13.60 0.28 2.57
N PRO A 442 -14.02 0.24 3.85
CA PRO A 442 -13.86 1.35 4.77
C PRO A 442 -12.39 1.50 5.18
N SER A 443 -11.98 2.71 5.51
CA SER A 443 -10.59 3.03 5.85
C SER A 443 -10.48 4.15 6.86
N TRP A 444 -9.26 4.45 7.31
CA TRP A 444 -8.98 5.64 8.11
C TRP A 444 -9.39 6.95 7.40
N PHE A 445 -9.53 6.94 6.07
CA PHE A 445 -10.04 8.08 5.30
C PHE A 445 -11.56 8.21 5.45
N SER A 446 -12.33 7.12 5.29
CA SER A 446 -13.78 7.16 5.52
C SER A 446 -14.13 7.46 6.98
N GLU A 447 -13.32 7.00 7.94
CA GLU A 447 -13.45 7.38 9.36
C GLU A 447 -13.29 8.90 9.58
N ARG A 448 -12.37 9.57 8.87
CA ARG A 448 -12.22 11.03 8.90
C ARG A 448 -13.41 11.77 8.29
N GLN A 449 -14.04 11.17 7.26
CA GLN A 449 -15.32 11.65 6.72
C GLN A 449 -16.52 11.27 7.61
N GLY A 450 -16.28 10.66 8.78
CA GLY A 450 -17.30 10.37 9.80
C GLY A 450 -18.08 9.07 9.60
N PHE A 451 -17.62 8.15 8.75
CA PHE A 451 -18.11 6.77 8.70
C PHE A 451 -17.34 5.93 9.71
N LEU A 452 -17.86 5.85 10.93
CA LEU A 452 -17.24 5.16 12.06
C LEU A 452 -17.85 3.78 12.28
N ARG A 453 -17.08 2.86 12.88
CA ARG A 453 -17.57 1.53 13.33
C ARG A 453 -18.39 0.77 12.25
N PRO A 454 -17.83 0.51 11.06
CA PRO A 454 -18.51 -0.29 10.04
C PRO A 454 -18.73 -1.73 10.53
N SER A 455 -19.89 -2.33 10.21
CA SER A 455 -20.12 -3.76 10.50
C SER A 455 -19.27 -4.69 9.64
N HIS A 456 -18.96 -4.29 8.41
CA HIS A 456 -18.09 -5.00 7.48
C HIS A 456 -16.82 -4.18 7.24
N ARG A 457 -15.67 -4.72 7.67
CA ARG A 457 -14.35 -4.09 7.51
C ARG A 457 -13.59 -4.53 6.27
N GLU A 458 -13.88 -5.73 5.77
CA GLU A 458 -13.27 -6.25 4.55
C GLU A 458 -13.84 -5.56 3.30
N PRO A 459 -13.05 -5.46 2.21
CA PRO A 459 -13.47 -4.82 0.96
C PRO A 459 -14.62 -5.55 0.25
N THR A 460 -14.75 -6.86 0.47
CA THR A 460 -15.68 -7.75 -0.22
C THR A 460 -16.71 -8.33 0.73
N ILE A 461 -17.96 -8.38 0.29
CA ILE A 461 -19.09 -8.99 0.99
C ILE A 461 -19.60 -10.14 0.12
N HIS A 462 -19.54 -11.37 0.63
CA HIS A 462 -20.10 -12.54 -0.04
C HIS A 462 -21.52 -12.81 0.48
N THR A 463 -22.47 -13.06 -0.43
CA THR A 463 -23.83 -13.48 -0.08
C THR A 463 -24.27 -14.68 -0.92
N ASN A 464 -24.97 -15.62 -0.29
CA ASN A 464 -25.47 -16.84 -0.94
C ASN A 464 -26.94 -16.71 -1.36
N ASP A 465 -27.69 -15.79 -0.72
CA ASP A 465 -29.11 -15.56 -1.00
C ASP A 465 -29.35 -14.22 -1.70
N GLY A 466 -28.29 -13.45 -2.01
CA GLY A 466 -28.41 -12.16 -2.68
C GLY A 466 -28.78 -10.99 -1.76
N ARG A 467 -28.78 -11.17 -0.43
CA ARG A 467 -29.06 -10.10 0.53
C ARG A 467 -27.87 -9.84 1.43
N CYS A 468 -27.67 -8.59 1.83
CA CYS A 468 -26.76 -8.21 2.91
C CYS A 468 -27.23 -6.93 3.61
N SER A 469 -26.69 -6.65 4.80
CA SER A 469 -26.96 -5.42 5.54
C SER A 469 -25.67 -4.85 6.14
N LEU A 470 -25.35 -3.61 5.79
CA LEU A 470 -24.17 -2.89 6.28
C LEU A 470 -24.61 -1.84 7.30
N THR A 471 -23.91 -1.69 8.42
CA THR A 471 -24.20 -0.62 9.38
C THR A 471 -22.98 0.23 9.66
N PHE A 472 -23.21 1.53 9.88
CA PHE A 472 -22.19 2.51 10.24
C PHE A 472 -22.70 3.40 11.37
N THR A 473 -21.80 3.82 12.25
CA THR A 473 -22.02 4.95 13.15
C THR A 473 -21.58 6.22 12.43
N LEU A 474 -22.51 7.13 12.16
CA LEU A 474 -22.21 8.40 11.50
C LEU A 474 -21.73 9.45 12.50
N GLY A 475 -20.80 10.29 12.04
CA GLY A 475 -20.47 11.57 12.65
C GLY A 475 -21.67 12.54 12.66
N LYS A 476 -21.48 13.68 13.33
CA LYS A 476 -22.50 14.75 13.36
C LYS A 476 -22.64 15.36 11.96
N ASP A 477 -23.86 15.79 11.64
CA ASP A 477 -24.18 16.53 10.41
C ASP A 477 -23.93 15.79 9.08
N ILE A 478 -23.99 14.46 9.03
CA ILE A 478 -23.80 13.70 7.76
C ILE A 478 -25.13 13.21 7.17
N SER A 479 -25.34 13.46 5.87
CA SER A 479 -26.29 12.71 5.02
C SER A 479 -25.52 11.77 4.09
N VAL A 480 -26.13 10.64 3.74
CA VAL A 480 -25.49 9.53 3.03
C VAL A 480 -26.33 9.15 1.82
N LEU A 481 -25.71 9.08 0.65
CA LEU A 481 -26.31 8.50 -0.56
C LEU A 481 -25.59 7.18 -0.88
N SER A 482 -26.30 6.23 -1.46
CA SER A 482 -25.74 4.94 -1.85
C SER A 482 -26.33 4.47 -3.17
N SER A 483 -25.51 3.86 -4.02
CA SER A 483 -25.94 3.32 -5.31
C SER A 483 -25.25 1.98 -5.60
N LEU A 484 -26.00 1.06 -6.21
CA LEU A 484 -25.53 -0.27 -6.59
C LEU A 484 -25.29 -0.31 -8.10
N HIS A 485 -24.09 -0.74 -8.51
CA HIS A 485 -23.67 -0.82 -9.91
C HIS A 485 -23.25 -2.24 -10.28
N ALA A 486 -23.46 -2.67 -11.52
CA ALA A 486 -22.96 -3.95 -12.03
C ALA A 486 -22.73 -3.89 -13.55
N ASP A 487 -21.60 -4.46 -13.99
CA ASP A 487 -21.22 -4.52 -15.41
C ASP A 487 -22.26 -5.27 -16.26
N GLY A 488 -22.53 -4.76 -17.46
CA GLY A 488 -23.41 -5.40 -18.46
C GLY A 488 -24.89 -5.49 -18.09
N SER A 489 -25.28 -5.14 -16.86
CA SER A 489 -26.64 -5.31 -16.32
C SER A 489 -27.68 -4.37 -16.92
N GLY A 490 -27.26 -3.26 -17.57
CA GLY A 490 -28.17 -2.19 -18.00
C GLY A 490 -28.90 -1.49 -16.85
N LEU A 491 -28.48 -1.72 -15.60
CA LEU A 491 -29.12 -1.20 -14.40
C LEU A 491 -28.93 0.33 -14.34
N ALA A 492 -29.93 1.08 -14.79
CA ALA A 492 -29.96 2.53 -14.67
C ALA A 492 -29.75 2.96 -13.21
N GLU A 493 -29.07 4.09 -12.99
CA GLU A 493 -28.63 4.50 -11.64
C GLU A 493 -29.79 4.53 -10.63
N ASP A 494 -30.96 5.02 -11.04
CA ASP A 494 -32.16 5.05 -10.20
C ASP A 494 -32.67 3.64 -9.83
N MET A 495 -32.57 2.67 -10.74
CA MET A 495 -32.87 1.27 -10.43
C MET A 495 -31.87 0.70 -9.43
N GLY A 496 -30.56 0.97 -9.62
CA GLY A 496 -29.51 0.57 -8.68
C GLY A 496 -29.70 1.15 -7.27
N ARG A 497 -30.21 2.38 -7.17
CA ARG A 497 -30.61 2.99 -5.89
C ARG A 497 -31.82 2.29 -5.27
N ARG A 498 -32.84 1.89 -6.07
CA ARG A 498 -33.98 1.11 -5.54
C ARG A 498 -33.58 -0.28 -5.00
N HIS A 499 -32.40 -0.82 -5.31
CA HIS A 499 -31.89 -2.06 -4.70
C HIS A 499 -31.21 -1.87 -3.33
N ILE A 500 -31.22 -0.64 -2.79
CA ILE A 500 -30.69 -0.30 -1.47
C ILE A 500 -31.78 0.42 -0.65
N MET A 501 -32.11 -0.10 0.53
CA MET A 501 -32.94 0.60 1.51
C MET A 501 -32.07 1.12 2.65
N GLN A 502 -32.11 2.43 2.86
CA GLN A 502 -31.46 3.10 3.98
C GLN A 502 -32.41 3.20 5.17
N ILE A 503 -31.94 2.85 6.36
CA ILE A 503 -32.68 2.98 7.63
C ILE A 503 -31.80 3.75 8.62
N ARG A 504 -32.27 4.91 9.09
CA ARG A 504 -31.55 5.74 10.06
C ARG A 504 -32.14 5.60 11.45
N ARG A 505 -31.30 5.23 12.43
CA ARG A 505 -31.68 5.12 13.84
C ARG A 505 -30.74 6.00 14.67
N GLY A 506 -31.10 7.27 14.82
CA GLY A 506 -30.26 8.29 15.46
C GLY A 506 -28.99 8.58 14.65
N ASN A 507 -27.83 8.25 15.20
CA ASN A 507 -26.54 8.34 14.49
C ASN A 507 -26.12 7.03 13.80
N GLN A 508 -26.87 5.93 13.97
CA GLN A 508 -26.62 4.70 13.19
C GLN A 508 -27.36 4.77 11.86
N ILE A 509 -26.71 4.34 10.78
CA ILE A 509 -27.34 4.04 9.49
C ILE A 509 -27.17 2.55 9.19
N GLU A 510 -28.23 1.95 8.67
CA GLU A 510 -28.26 0.58 8.12
C GLU A 510 -28.57 0.68 6.62
N LEU A 511 -27.76 0.03 5.78
CA LEU A 511 -27.95 -0.12 4.33
C LEU A 511 -28.31 -1.57 4.06
N LYS A 512 -29.60 -1.86 3.82
CA LYS A 512 -30.05 -3.18 3.38
C LYS A 512 -29.96 -3.25 1.86
N VAL A 513 -29.29 -4.26 1.33
CA VAL A 513 -29.07 -4.46 -0.11
C VAL A 513 -29.74 -5.76 -0.55
N HIS A 514 -30.51 -5.69 -1.63
CA HIS A 514 -31.15 -6.83 -2.29
C HIS A 514 -30.65 -6.89 -3.73
N LEU A 515 -29.84 -7.88 -4.08
CA LEU A 515 -29.26 -7.99 -5.42
C LEU A 515 -30.31 -8.44 -6.46
N PRO A 516 -30.41 -7.76 -7.62
CA PRO A 516 -31.36 -8.12 -8.68
C PRO A 516 -31.07 -9.48 -9.33
N HIS A 517 -29.81 -9.92 -9.31
CA HIS A 517 -29.35 -11.17 -9.89
C HIS A 517 -28.03 -11.64 -9.24
N ALA A 518 -27.58 -12.85 -9.58
CA ALA A 518 -26.20 -13.29 -9.31
C ALA A 518 -25.16 -12.43 -10.04
N GLY A 519 -23.96 -12.30 -9.47
CA GLY A 519 -22.84 -11.57 -10.06
C GLY A 519 -22.03 -10.78 -9.04
N ASN A 520 -21.21 -9.87 -9.57
CA ASN A 520 -20.41 -8.93 -8.81
C ASN A 520 -20.98 -7.52 -8.96
N PHE A 521 -21.18 -6.86 -7.82
CA PHE A 521 -21.79 -5.53 -7.72
C PHE A 521 -20.88 -4.58 -6.95
N VAL A 522 -20.91 -3.29 -7.29
CA VAL A 522 -20.22 -2.22 -6.57
C VAL A 522 -21.24 -1.42 -5.79
N LEU A 523 -21.18 -1.48 -4.46
CA LEU A 523 -21.94 -0.58 -3.58
C LEU A 523 -21.11 0.68 -3.36
N LYS A 524 -21.43 1.77 -4.06
CA LYS A 524 -20.78 3.08 -3.90
C LYS A 524 -21.48 3.87 -2.79
N ILE A 525 -20.69 4.44 -1.89
CA ILE A 525 -21.15 5.24 -0.75
C ILE A 525 -20.64 6.68 -0.91
N TYR A 526 -21.58 7.62 -0.85
CA TYR A 526 -21.36 9.05 -1.00
C TYR A 526 -21.86 9.77 0.26
N SER A 527 -21.35 10.96 0.54
CA SER A 527 -21.82 11.77 1.66
C SER A 527 -21.76 13.25 1.37
N LYS A 528 -22.55 14.01 2.13
CA LYS A 528 -22.36 15.46 2.30
C LYS A 528 -22.76 15.88 3.70
N LYS A 529 -22.47 17.13 4.05
CA LYS A 529 -23.02 17.73 5.27
C LYS A 529 -24.52 17.96 5.11
N ARG A 530 -25.33 17.74 6.14
CA ARG A 530 -26.80 17.95 6.06
C ARG A 530 -27.13 19.44 5.96
N SER A 531 -26.26 20.29 6.51
CA SER A 531 -26.29 21.75 6.35
C SER A 531 -25.95 22.26 4.94
N ASP A 532 -25.40 21.41 4.05
CA ASP A 532 -24.87 21.83 2.76
C ASP A 532 -25.87 21.58 1.62
N PRO A 533 -26.29 22.61 0.85
CA PRO A 533 -27.15 22.44 -0.32
C PRO A 533 -26.46 21.73 -1.50
N GLY A 534 -25.14 21.57 -1.48
CA GLY A 534 -24.33 21.00 -2.56
C GLY A 534 -24.56 19.52 -2.87
N ASN A 535 -23.75 19.00 -3.79
CA ASN A 535 -23.79 17.62 -4.25
C ASN A 535 -23.21 16.64 -3.20
N TYR A 536 -23.39 15.35 -3.44
CA TYR A 536 -22.78 14.30 -2.64
C TYR A 536 -21.38 13.95 -3.17
N ASP A 537 -20.38 13.92 -2.29
CA ASP A 537 -19.02 13.50 -2.62
C ASP A 537 -18.88 11.99 -2.48
N TYR A 538 -18.17 11.34 -3.42
CA TYR A 538 -17.81 9.93 -3.31
C TYR A 538 -16.81 9.70 -2.16
N ILE A 539 -17.05 8.69 -1.32
CA ILE A 539 -16.21 8.41 -0.15
C ILE A 539 -15.49 7.07 -0.28
N PHE A 540 -16.20 5.98 -0.59
CA PHE A 540 -15.66 4.62 -0.76
C PHE A 540 -16.68 3.67 -1.39
N ASN A 541 -16.25 2.46 -1.76
CA ASN A 541 -17.12 1.39 -2.23
C ASN A 541 -16.79 0.01 -1.64
N TYR A 542 -17.80 -0.87 -1.61
CA TYR A 542 -17.61 -2.32 -1.40
C TYR A 542 -17.82 -3.09 -2.70
N LEU A 543 -17.13 -4.23 -2.83
CA LEU A 543 -17.50 -5.28 -3.76
C LEU A 543 -18.49 -6.23 -3.08
N ILE A 544 -19.62 -6.53 -3.73
CA ILE A 544 -20.59 -7.53 -3.26
C ILE A 544 -20.65 -8.65 -4.29
N THR A 545 -20.43 -9.88 -3.86
CA THR A 545 -20.36 -11.07 -4.73
C THR A 545 -21.45 -12.07 -4.36
N CYS A 546 -22.21 -12.52 -5.36
CA CYS A 546 -23.22 -13.56 -5.23
C CYS A 546 -23.12 -14.57 -6.37
N LEU A 547 -22.82 -15.83 -6.06
CA LEU A 547 -22.67 -16.90 -7.07
C LEU A 547 -23.97 -17.68 -7.35
N ASN A 548 -25.01 -17.49 -6.54
CA ASN A 548 -26.25 -18.25 -6.65
C ASN A 548 -27.17 -17.68 -7.74
N THR A 549 -27.27 -18.35 -8.89
CA THR A 549 -28.08 -17.96 -10.07
C THR A 549 -29.58 -17.87 -9.83
N GLU A 550 -30.09 -18.47 -8.75
CA GLU A 550 -31.51 -18.39 -8.38
C GLU A 550 -31.90 -17.06 -7.72
N VAL A 551 -30.91 -16.23 -7.36
CA VAL A 551 -31.14 -14.90 -6.78
C VAL A 551 -31.80 -13.98 -7.81
N LYS A 552 -33.02 -13.52 -7.48
CA LYS A 552 -33.82 -12.56 -8.26
C LYS A 552 -34.65 -11.68 -7.33
N TRP A 553 -34.01 -10.82 -6.52
CA TRP A 553 -34.78 -9.96 -5.63
C TRP A 553 -35.41 -8.79 -6.38
N PRO A 554 -36.70 -8.50 -6.16
CA PRO A 554 -37.28 -7.24 -6.57
C PRO A 554 -36.62 -6.08 -5.81
N ALA A 555 -36.64 -4.90 -6.42
CA ALA A 555 -36.20 -3.66 -5.80
C ALA A 555 -37.09 -3.30 -4.60
N PHE A 556 -36.59 -2.43 -3.72
CA PHE A 556 -37.38 -1.81 -2.66
C PHE A 556 -38.41 -0.82 -3.25
N PRO A 557 -39.45 -0.41 -2.48
CA PRO A 557 -40.48 0.50 -2.94
C PRO A 557 -39.89 1.87 -3.32
N GLN A 558 -40.42 2.50 -4.36
CA GLN A 558 -39.97 3.82 -4.79
C GLN A 558 -40.41 4.88 -3.78
N SER A 559 -39.47 5.61 -3.19
CA SER A 559 -39.75 6.73 -2.28
C SER A 559 -39.93 8.06 -3.03
N TYR A 560 -40.79 8.93 -2.50
CA TYR A 560 -40.97 10.31 -2.96
C TYR A 560 -40.33 11.32 -2.00
N SER A 561 -40.27 12.59 -2.40
CA SER A 561 -39.64 13.69 -1.63
C SER A 561 -40.23 13.95 -0.23
N LYS A 562 -41.39 13.36 0.08
CA LYS A 562 -42.05 13.39 1.40
C LYS A 562 -41.68 12.21 2.31
N TRP A 563 -40.85 11.29 1.85
CA TRP A 563 -40.27 10.23 2.70
C TRP A 563 -39.07 10.77 3.48
N MET A 564 -39.15 10.77 4.80
CA MET A 564 -38.11 11.33 5.69
C MET A 564 -37.01 10.31 6.00
N GLU A 565 -35.78 10.77 6.24
CA GLU A 565 -34.60 9.92 6.50
C GLU A 565 -34.76 8.94 7.70
N ASP A 566 -35.64 9.25 8.64
CA ASP A 566 -35.87 8.48 9.87
C ASP A 566 -37.22 7.72 9.89
N TYR A 567 -37.91 7.67 8.75
CA TYR A 567 -39.01 6.73 8.52
C TYR A 567 -38.46 5.34 8.13
N GLU A 568 -39.13 4.29 8.58
CA GLU A 568 -38.68 2.91 8.36
C GLU A 568 -39.83 2.05 7.81
N ILE A 569 -39.60 1.41 6.67
CA ILE A 569 -40.49 0.35 6.15
C ILE A 569 -40.17 -0.91 6.93
N LEU A 570 -41.17 -1.47 7.62
CA LEU A 570 -41.03 -2.76 8.29
C LEU A 570 -41.61 -3.85 7.38
N GLU A 571 -42.82 -3.65 6.86
CA GLU A 571 -43.48 -4.53 5.89
C GLU A 571 -44.38 -3.72 4.93
N PRO A 572 -44.54 -4.14 3.66
CA PRO A 572 -43.73 -5.13 2.95
C PRO A 572 -42.42 -4.49 2.45
N LEU A 573 -41.30 -5.23 2.52
CA LEU A 573 -40.00 -4.72 2.04
C LEU A 573 -39.82 -4.83 0.52
N SER A 574 -40.60 -5.69 -0.15
CA SER A 574 -40.58 -5.80 -1.60
C SER A 574 -41.33 -4.63 -2.23
N GLY A 575 -40.70 -3.94 -3.18
CA GLY A 575 -41.37 -2.98 -4.07
C GLY A 575 -42.32 -3.64 -5.07
N LEU A 576 -42.19 -4.95 -5.29
CA LEU A 576 -43.12 -5.77 -6.08
C LEU A 576 -44.06 -6.56 -5.14
N LEU A 577 -45.37 -6.35 -5.29
CA LEU A 577 -46.40 -6.98 -4.47
C LEU A 577 -47.11 -8.10 -5.24
N PRO A 578 -47.53 -9.19 -4.56
CA PRO A 578 -48.25 -10.26 -5.21
C PRO A 578 -49.63 -9.80 -5.70
N ALA A 579 -50.02 -10.23 -6.89
CA ALA A 579 -51.33 -9.93 -7.47
C ALA A 579 -52.47 -10.59 -6.68
N ASN A 580 -53.63 -9.92 -6.62
CA ASN A 580 -54.88 -10.47 -6.08
C ASN A 580 -54.77 -11.03 -4.64
N ARG A 581 -53.99 -10.37 -3.77
CA ARG A 581 -53.79 -10.78 -2.37
C ARG A 581 -54.04 -9.63 -1.39
N ASN A 582 -54.34 -10.01 -0.15
CA ASN A 582 -54.25 -9.11 0.99
C ASN A 582 -52.79 -8.99 1.43
N VAL A 583 -52.23 -7.79 1.36
CA VAL A 583 -50.86 -7.46 1.74
C VAL A 583 -50.86 -6.60 2.99
N GLN A 584 -50.07 -7.00 3.99
CA GLN A 584 -49.89 -6.25 5.23
C GLN A 584 -48.88 -5.12 5.03
N PHE A 585 -49.25 -3.93 5.49
CA PHE A 585 -48.40 -2.75 5.55
C PHE A 585 -48.11 -2.41 7.00
N LYS A 586 -46.84 -2.14 7.30
CA LYS A 586 -46.32 -1.77 8.61
C LYS A 586 -45.19 -0.77 8.43
N LEU A 587 -45.46 0.49 8.76
CA LEU A 587 -44.56 1.63 8.51
C LEU A 587 -44.31 2.39 9.81
N LYS A 588 -43.05 2.66 10.15
CA LYS A 588 -42.70 3.48 11.30
C LYS A 588 -42.51 4.92 10.84
N MET A 589 -43.47 5.77 11.19
CA MET A 589 -43.55 7.16 10.75
C MET A 589 -44.08 8.03 11.89
N HIS A 590 -43.47 9.19 12.09
CA HIS A 590 -43.83 10.15 13.13
C HIS A 590 -44.21 11.51 12.51
N GLY A 591 -44.92 12.34 13.27
CA GLY A 591 -45.38 13.66 12.79
C GLY A 591 -46.48 13.62 11.72
N ILE A 592 -47.07 12.45 11.45
CA ILE A 592 -48.12 12.24 10.45
C ILE A 592 -49.48 12.10 11.15
N ALA A 593 -50.52 12.76 10.62
CA ALA A 593 -51.87 12.71 11.16
C ALA A 593 -52.69 11.50 10.63
N LYS A 594 -52.50 11.13 9.36
CA LYS A 594 -53.13 9.95 8.73
C LYS A 594 -52.21 9.32 7.69
N VAL A 595 -52.25 7.99 7.57
CA VAL A 595 -51.61 7.23 6.49
C VAL A 595 -52.67 6.38 5.78
N LEU A 596 -52.68 6.43 4.45
CA LEU A 596 -53.56 5.64 3.58
C LEU A 596 -52.73 4.82 2.60
N VAL A 597 -53.24 3.66 2.20
CA VAL A 597 -52.72 2.87 1.09
C VAL A 597 -53.76 2.87 -0.03
N GLN A 598 -53.41 3.40 -1.19
CA GLN A 598 -54.27 3.48 -2.37
C GLN A 598 -53.87 2.37 -3.36
N ALA A 599 -54.79 1.44 -3.58
CA ALA A 599 -54.81 0.49 -4.68
C ALA A 599 -56.01 0.84 -5.59
N GLU A 600 -56.79 -0.14 -6.05
CA GLU A 600 -58.11 0.10 -6.65
C GLU A 600 -59.06 0.79 -5.63
N ASN A 601 -58.96 0.39 -4.37
CA ASN A 601 -59.62 1.04 -3.23
C ASN A 601 -58.60 1.69 -2.29
N THR A 602 -59.06 2.58 -1.41
CA THR A 602 -58.21 3.26 -0.42
C THR A 602 -58.40 2.66 0.98
N TYR A 603 -57.31 2.22 1.59
CA TYR A 603 -57.28 1.52 2.87
C TYR A 603 -56.56 2.38 3.93
N PRO A 604 -57.24 2.79 5.02
CA PRO A 604 -56.59 3.54 6.09
C PRO A 604 -55.72 2.63 6.96
N LEU A 605 -54.51 3.09 7.30
CA LEU A 605 -53.68 2.43 8.30
C LEU A 605 -54.02 2.93 9.71
N THR A 606 -53.90 2.04 10.69
CA THR A 606 -54.13 2.32 12.11
C THR A 606 -52.80 2.58 12.82
N HIS A 607 -52.73 3.62 13.65
CA HIS A 607 -51.51 3.91 14.41
C HIS A 607 -51.48 3.12 15.73
N ASN A 608 -50.47 2.26 15.88
CA ASN A 608 -50.25 1.38 17.03
C ASN A 608 -48.78 1.42 17.45
N ARG A 609 -48.49 1.80 18.70
CA ARG A 609 -47.15 1.80 19.32
C ARG A 609 -46.03 2.46 18.47
N GLY A 610 -46.34 3.53 17.74
CA GLY A 610 -45.36 4.24 16.89
C GLY A 610 -45.20 3.67 15.47
N CYS A 611 -46.05 2.71 15.08
CA CYS A 611 -46.13 2.16 13.74
C CYS A 611 -47.54 2.37 13.16
N TRP A 612 -47.64 2.50 11.84
CA TRP A 612 -48.88 2.52 11.07
C TRP A 612 -49.08 1.14 10.46
N GLU A 613 -50.17 0.47 10.82
CA GLU A 613 -50.44 -0.94 10.50
C GLU A 613 -51.81 -1.11 9.86
N GLY A 614 -51.90 -1.95 8.83
CA GLY A 614 -53.15 -2.27 8.14
C GLY A 614 -52.94 -3.19 6.94
N THR A 615 -54.02 -3.52 6.24
CA THR A 615 -54.01 -4.47 5.14
C THR A 615 -54.66 -3.86 3.90
N CYS A 616 -54.00 -3.99 2.76
CA CYS A 616 -54.49 -3.53 1.45
C CYS A 616 -54.72 -4.75 0.55
N ASN A 617 -55.77 -4.74 -0.27
CA ASN A 617 -55.98 -5.76 -1.29
C ASN A 617 -55.39 -5.30 -2.63
N THR A 618 -54.65 -6.16 -3.31
CA THR A 618 -53.95 -5.88 -4.58
C THR A 618 -54.70 -6.36 -5.83
N SER A 619 -55.99 -6.69 -5.72
CA SER A 619 -56.81 -7.03 -6.89
C SER A 619 -57.04 -5.79 -7.77
N GLY A 620 -57.14 -6.00 -9.08
CA GLY A 620 -57.50 -4.95 -10.05
C GLY A 620 -56.42 -3.88 -10.32
N CYS A 621 -55.46 -3.67 -9.42
CA CYS A 621 -54.44 -2.62 -9.52
C CYS A 621 -53.08 -3.13 -10.04
N ARG A 622 -52.38 -2.28 -10.79
CA ARG A 622 -50.97 -2.50 -11.22
C ARG A 622 -49.95 -1.81 -10.33
N GLU A 623 -50.39 -0.81 -9.57
CA GLU A 623 -49.54 0.03 -8.72
C GLU A 623 -50.28 0.30 -7.40
N VAL A 624 -49.54 0.40 -6.31
CA VAL A 624 -50.07 0.73 -4.98
C VAL A 624 -49.26 1.88 -4.38
N PHE A 625 -49.95 2.91 -3.91
CA PHE A 625 -49.34 4.12 -3.35
C PHE A 625 -49.58 4.21 -1.84
N VAL A 626 -48.54 4.50 -1.07
CA VAL A 626 -48.71 4.96 0.32
C VAL A 626 -48.79 6.47 0.31
N MET A 627 -49.81 7.01 0.96
CA MET A 627 -50.07 8.44 1.05
C MET A 627 -50.12 8.92 2.50
N VAL A 628 -49.61 10.12 2.76
CA VAL A 628 -49.62 10.74 4.09
C VAL A 628 -50.40 12.04 4.12
N HIS A 629 -50.91 12.34 5.31
CA HIS A 629 -51.50 13.62 5.68
C HIS A 629 -50.69 14.21 6.85
N GLU A 630 -49.87 15.22 6.56
CA GLU A 630 -48.97 15.83 7.56
C GLU A 630 -49.73 16.68 8.59
N ASN A 631 -50.72 17.46 8.13
CA ASN A 631 -51.49 18.38 8.96
C ASN A 631 -52.98 18.20 8.70
N ALA A 632 -53.76 17.95 9.75
CA ALA A 632 -55.22 17.81 9.72
C ALA A 632 -55.93 19.00 9.03
N ASN A 633 -55.31 20.18 9.03
CA ASN A 633 -55.86 21.41 8.47
C ASN A 633 -55.56 21.63 6.97
N HIS A 634 -54.76 20.76 6.33
CA HIS A 634 -54.52 20.80 4.87
C HIS A 634 -55.47 19.84 4.14
N SER A 635 -55.83 20.12 2.89
CA SER A 635 -56.84 19.36 2.15
C SER A 635 -56.30 18.24 1.25
N PHE A 636 -54.97 18.06 1.15
CA PHE A 636 -54.35 17.14 0.20
C PHE A 636 -53.49 16.06 0.88
N TYR A 637 -53.48 14.87 0.32
CA TYR A 637 -52.56 13.79 0.65
C TYR A 637 -51.31 13.88 -0.25
N SER A 638 -50.16 13.48 0.28
CA SER A 638 -48.90 13.39 -0.51
C SER A 638 -48.48 11.93 -0.65
N HIS A 639 -48.09 11.50 -1.85
CA HIS A 639 -47.47 10.19 -2.06
C HIS A 639 -46.11 10.15 -1.36
N VAL A 640 -45.80 9.05 -0.68
CA VAL A 640 -44.51 8.83 0.00
C VAL A 640 -43.81 7.56 -0.46
N LEU A 641 -44.55 6.51 -0.81
CA LEU A 641 -44.04 5.28 -1.41
C LEU A 641 -44.91 4.85 -2.59
N LYS A 642 -44.29 4.24 -3.60
CA LYS A 642 -44.96 3.49 -4.68
C LYS A 642 -44.44 2.06 -4.72
N TYR A 643 -45.37 1.14 -4.91
CA TYR A 643 -45.16 -0.28 -5.14
C TYR A 643 -45.74 -0.65 -6.51
N GLU A 644 -45.10 -1.63 -7.16
CA GLU A 644 -45.58 -2.30 -8.37
C GLU A 644 -46.32 -3.58 -7.95
N VAL A 645 -47.30 -4.03 -8.74
CA VAL A 645 -48.02 -5.31 -8.51
C VAL A 645 -47.69 -6.27 -9.64
N GLU A 646 -47.49 -7.54 -9.30
CA GLU A 646 -47.25 -8.61 -10.28
C GLU A 646 -48.32 -8.62 -11.39
N THR A 647 -47.91 -8.88 -12.62
CA THR A 647 -48.85 -9.10 -13.73
C THR A 647 -49.62 -10.40 -13.51
N GLN A 648 -50.95 -10.32 -13.61
CA GLN A 648 -51.89 -11.44 -13.46
C GLN A 648 -51.68 -12.56 -14.48
#